data_AF-A0A2J2H8L1-F1
#
_entry.id   AF-A0A2J2H8L1-F1
#
_cell.length_a   1.000
_cell.length_b   1.000
_cell.length_c   1.000
_cell.angle_alpha   90.00
_cell.angle_beta   90.00
_cell.angle_gamma   90.00
#
_symmetry.space_group_name_H-M   'P 1'
#
loop_
_entity.id
_entity.type
_entity.pdbx_description
1 polymer ?
#
loop_
_entity_poly.entity_id
_entity_poly.type
_entity_poly.pdbx_seq_one_letter_code
_entity_poly.pdbx_strand_id
1 'polypeptide(L)'
;MPVDLMWVIGGPQGGGIDTGANVFMRAVARAGYYVIGDREYFSNIKGRHSYFMVRVSDEPRGGLLSPIDVLVALDAETVFTHFQDVKRGGYVVVDTSTFNTRLDQLQYMEDELKDRLREWFSRAGVEPTVKGIVDYLRSNGVNVMIMHYADLLQEVKKKLHDVDLPSLIGRYSNVVMTAYSTAAMGLPMEYVFKGLEDVFTGRRGKLLEYNKAIVEVVYEYAKPMKTNITLSPIKRGVRAIIVNGNEAVAMGKILGGLRFQTYYPITPAADESFFIEAHDTVDLDPVTEEAKALEKAGIVVVQTEDEISAINMAIGAGIAGARSATATSGPGLSLMVEGVGFAGMNEVPVVITHYQRSGPSTGMATRNSQSDLRFVMHMGHGEFPRIVISSGDHREAIEDAFKALNWAERYQMPVFHLVDKALANSYSTVIWDLDKKSLKIDRGLIVTKDENNYRRFRITKDGVSPRSIPGLGPIFWLTGDEHDEYGHITEDPVTRTEMYEKRMKKLELADKEIPLEDKARLYGPEDADVTIVGWGSTKGAIIDAMNVLSNEGYKVNFLQLRMFIPFPTEFVRRVLGRGQLIIDVESNYESQAASVIRERTGIEIRHRVVKVTGRPIFVDEVYEAVKKILKDGDEEIVLMKGP
;
A
#
# COMPACT_ATOMS: atom_id res chain seq x y z
N MET A 1 7.41 -2.97 29.65
CA MET A 1 8.32 -3.39 28.57
C MET A 1 7.83 -2.76 27.30
N PRO A 2 8.71 -2.37 26.37
CA PRO A 2 8.27 -1.87 25.08
C PRO A 2 7.45 -2.94 24.36
N VAL A 3 6.39 -2.52 23.67
CA VAL A 3 5.51 -3.42 22.91
C VAL A 3 5.91 -3.35 21.44
N ASP A 4 6.27 -4.49 20.87
CA ASP A 4 6.43 -4.69 19.43
C ASP A 4 6.18 -6.16 19.14
N LEU A 5 5.01 -6.47 18.58
CA LEU A 5 4.57 -7.84 18.37
C LEU A 5 3.83 -8.02 17.05
N MET A 6 3.94 -9.22 16.49
CA MET A 6 3.23 -9.62 15.28
C MET A 6 2.08 -10.57 15.60
N TRP A 7 0.85 -10.09 15.46
CA TRP A 7 -0.38 -10.87 15.62
C TRP A 7 -0.91 -11.28 14.24
N VAL A 8 -1.27 -12.54 14.07
CA VAL A 8 -1.79 -13.07 12.79
C VAL A 8 -3.07 -13.84 13.05
N ILE A 9 -4.10 -13.56 12.25
CA ILE A 9 -5.34 -14.37 12.20
C ILE A 9 -5.48 -14.97 10.80
N GLY A 10 -5.84 -16.25 10.72
CA GLY A 10 -6.04 -16.93 9.44
C GLY A 10 -7.30 -17.79 9.41
N GLY A 11 -7.76 -18.09 8.20
CA GLY A 11 -8.85 -19.03 7.93
C GLY A 11 -9.33 -18.97 6.48
N PRO A 12 -10.50 -19.56 6.18
CA PRO A 12 -11.01 -19.59 4.81
C PRO A 12 -11.59 -18.23 4.37
N GLN A 13 -11.33 -17.85 3.12
CA GLN A 13 -11.94 -16.68 2.49
C GLN A 13 -13.46 -16.77 2.56
N GLY A 14 -14.10 -15.68 2.99
CA GLY A 14 -15.52 -15.65 3.33
C GLY A 14 -15.85 -15.96 4.79
N GLY A 15 -14.88 -16.42 5.59
CA GLY A 15 -15.02 -16.70 7.03
C GLY A 15 -14.93 -15.48 7.96
N GLY A 16 -14.90 -14.25 7.42
CA GLY A 16 -14.90 -13.03 8.23
C GLY A 16 -13.56 -12.65 8.87
N ILE A 17 -12.44 -13.17 8.36
CA ILE A 17 -11.07 -12.90 8.87
C ILE A 17 -10.77 -11.40 8.88
N ASP A 18 -11.05 -10.70 7.79
CA ASP A 18 -10.83 -9.25 7.70
C ASP A 18 -11.60 -8.49 8.78
N THR A 19 -12.83 -8.92 9.08
CA THR A 19 -13.65 -8.30 10.13
C THR A 19 -13.01 -8.51 11.50
N GLY A 20 -12.56 -9.74 11.82
CA GLY A 20 -11.88 -10.03 13.08
C GLY A 20 -10.59 -9.23 13.23
N ALA A 21 -9.76 -9.22 12.18
CA ALA A 21 -8.51 -8.46 12.16
C ALA A 21 -8.74 -6.94 12.32
N ASN A 22 -9.74 -6.38 11.64
CA ASN A 22 -10.07 -4.96 11.78
C ASN A 22 -10.58 -4.63 13.19
N VAL A 23 -11.35 -5.50 13.83
CA VAL A 23 -11.78 -5.30 15.23
C VAL A 23 -10.57 -5.27 16.15
N PHE A 24 -9.64 -6.22 16.01
CA PHE A 24 -8.39 -6.25 16.77
C PHE A 24 -7.58 -4.97 16.56
N MET A 25 -7.27 -4.66 15.30
CA MET A 25 -6.46 -3.52 14.88
C MET A 25 -7.02 -2.19 15.39
N ARG A 26 -8.35 -1.98 15.25
CA ARG A 26 -9.03 -0.77 15.74
C ARG A 26 -9.03 -0.73 17.27
N ALA A 27 -9.22 -1.85 17.95
CA ALA A 27 -9.19 -1.92 19.41
C ALA A 27 -7.82 -1.50 19.98
N VAL A 28 -6.72 -2.08 19.48
CA VAL A 28 -5.37 -1.73 19.96
C VAL A 28 -4.99 -0.30 19.58
N ALA A 29 -5.40 0.19 18.41
CA ALA A 29 -5.18 1.57 18.01
C ALA A 29 -5.97 2.56 18.87
N ARG A 30 -7.20 2.23 19.27
CA ARG A 30 -8.00 3.01 20.25
C ARG A 30 -7.38 2.98 21.63
N ALA A 31 -6.63 1.93 21.98
CA ALA A 31 -5.82 1.83 23.20
C ALA A 31 -4.51 2.61 23.14
N GLY A 32 -4.20 3.28 22.02
CA GLY A 32 -3.08 4.20 21.88
C GLY A 32 -1.89 3.66 21.09
N TYR A 33 -1.85 2.36 20.80
CA TYR A 33 -0.78 1.72 20.03
C TYR A 33 -0.77 2.14 18.57
N TYR A 34 0.40 2.08 17.92
CA TYR A 34 0.52 2.14 16.48
C TYR A 34 0.31 0.74 15.91
N VAL A 35 -0.34 0.68 14.75
CA VAL A 35 -0.59 -0.57 14.03
C VAL A 35 -0.11 -0.49 12.59
N ILE A 36 0.34 -1.63 12.09
CA ILE A 36 0.50 -1.92 10.66
C ILE A 36 -0.23 -3.22 10.39
N GLY A 37 -1.25 -3.16 9.55
CA GLY A 37 -2.02 -4.32 9.11
C GLY A 37 -1.64 -4.70 7.69
N ASP A 38 -1.61 -5.98 7.35
CA ASP A 38 -1.54 -6.41 5.95
C ASP A 38 -2.38 -7.65 5.72
N ARG A 39 -2.98 -7.70 4.53
CA ARG A 39 -3.95 -8.72 4.15
C ARG A 39 -3.42 -9.54 2.99
N GLU A 40 -3.40 -10.85 3.19
CA GLU A 40 -3.00 -11.82 2.16
C GLU A 40 -4.13 -12.80 1.84
N TYR A 41 -4.47 -12.85 0.55
CA TYR A 41 -5.60 -13.62 0.03
C TYR A 41 -5.31 -14.11 -1.39
N PHE A 42 -5.98 -15.20 -1.79
CA PHE A 42 -5.88 -15.71 -3.16
C PHE A 42 -6.84 -14.96 -4.09
N SER A 43 -6.60 -15.09 -5.40
CA SER A 43 -7.56 -14.69 -6.44
C SER A 43 -8.76 -15.64 -6.45
N ASN A 44 -9.51 -15.65 -5.36
CA ASN A 44 -10.63 -16.52 -5.05
C ASN A 44 -11.63 -15.76 -4.17
N ILE A 45 -12.93 -16.04 -4.31
CA ILE A 45 -13.97 -15.31 -3.55
C ILE A 45 -14.26 -16.00 -2.20
N LYS A 46 -14.29 -17.34 -2.18
CA LYS A 46 -14.57 -18.15 -0.97
C LYS A 46 -13.84 -19.48 -1.01
N GLY A 47 -13.35 -19.91 0.16
CA GLY A 47 -12.83 -21.25 0.39
C GLY A 47 -11.31 -21.30 0.59
N ARG A 48 -10.52 -20.66 -0.27
CA ARG A 48 -9.05 -20.62 -0.13
C ARG A 48 -8.63 -19.95 1.17
N HIS A 49 -7.46 -20.30 1.70
CA HIS A 49 -6.91 -19.66 2.89
C HIS A 49 -6.62 -18.17 2.70
N SER A 50 -6.93 -17.37 3.72
CA SER A 50 -6.50 -15.99 3.82
C SER A 50 -6.04 -15.70 5.24
N TYR A 51 -5.12 -14.78 5.37
CA TYR A 51 -4.63 -14.35 6.67
C TYR A 51 -4.42 -12.85 6.71
N PHE A 52 -4.46 -12.32 7.92
CA PHE A 52 -4.29 -10.91 8.18
C PHE A 52 -3.25 -10.77 9.29
N MET A 53 -2.19 -10.02 8.99
CA MET A 53 -1.12 -9.71 9.91
C MET A 53 -1.36 -8.34 10.51
N VAL A 54 -1.13 -8.18 11.81
CA VAL A 54 -1.21 -6.90 12.52
C VAL A 54 0.02 -6.79 13.43
N ARG A 55 0.97 -5.95 13.03
CA ARG A 55 2.05 -5.52 13.91
C ARG A 55 1.53 -4.44 14.85
N VAL A 56 1.71 -4.63 16.16
CA VAL A 56 1.30 -3.68 17.20
C VAL A 56 2.56 -3.16 17.89
N SER A 57 2.72 -1.84 17.96
CA SER A 57 3.84 -1.23 18.68
C SER A 57 3.45 0.02 19.46
N ASP A 58 4.17 0.29 20.55
CA ASP A 58 4.06 1.54 21.31
C ASP A 58 4.81 2.71 20.67
N GLU A 59 5.68 2.43 19.69
CA GLU A 59 6.38 3.40 18.86
C GLU A 59 5.90 3.33 17.39
N PRO A 60 6.05 4.42 16.61
CA PRO A 60 5.85 4.37 15.17
C PRO A 60 6.81 3.36 14.52
N ARG A 61 6.27 2.45 13.71
CA ARG A 61 7.00 1.45 12.93
C ARG A 61 6.56 1.52 11.47
N GLY A 62 7.36 0.98 10.56
CA GLY A 62 7.06 1.00 9.13
C GLY A 62 6.98 -0.38 8.46
N GLY A 63 7.63 -1.41 9.01
CA GLY A 63 7.71 -2.74 8.39
C GLY A 63 6.86 -3.82 9.07
N LEU A 64 6.64 -4.94 8.38
CA LEU A 64 6.08 -6.16 8.97
C LEU A 64 7.21 -7.07 9.48
N LEU A 65 6.91 -7.90 10.48
CA LEU A 65 7.84 -8.88 11.06
C LEU A 65 7.48 -10.31 10.66
N SER A 66 8.50 -11.15 10.48
CA SER A 66 8.42 -12.61 10.40
C SER A 66 9.53 -13.17 11.30
N PRO A 67 9.26 -13.20 12.62
CA PRO A 67 8.35 -14.24 13.10
C PRO A 67 7.06 -13.74 13.80
N ILE A 68 6.09 -14.64 13.95
CA ILE A 68 4.76 -14.43 14.54
C ILE A 68 4.82 -14.57 16.08
N ASP A 69 4.31 -13.57 16.80
CA ASP A 69 4.14 -13.59 18.26
C ASP A 69 2.88 -14.34 18.67
N VAL A 70 1.76 -14.09 17.98
CA VAL A 70 0.45 -14.66 18.30
C VAL A 70 -0.24 -15.09 17.01
N LEU A 71 -0.42 -16.40 16.83
CA LEU A 71 -1.20 -16.98 15.74
C LEU A 71 -2.60 -17.34 16.23
N VAL A 72 -3.62 -16.82 15.59
CA VAL A 72 -5.04 -17.10 15.83
C VAL A 72 -5.58 -17.93 14.67
N ALA A 73 -5.69 -19.24 14.87
CA ALA A 73 -6.10 -20.17 13.84
C ALA A 73 -7.61 -20.43 13.88
N LEU A 74 -8.36 -19.92 12.91
CA LEU A 74 -9.80 -20.19 12.80
C LEU A 74 -10.11 -21.60 12.28
N ASP A 75 -9.14 -22.25 11.64
CA ASP A 75 -9.25 -23.59 11.08
C ASP A 75 -7.91 -24.36 11.13
N ALA A 76 -7.95 -25.62 10.71
CA ALA A 76 -6.77 -26.47 10.63
C ALA A 76 -5.75 -25.96 9.60
N GLU A 77 -6.21 -25.47 8.43
CA GLU A 77 -5.33 -24.99 7.36
C GLU A 77 -4.44 -23.83 7.82
N THR A 78 -4.96 -22.94 8.66
CA THR A 78 -4.17 -21.86 9.28
C THR A 78 -3.03 -22.40 10.12
N VAL A 79 -3.26 -23.44 10.92
CA VAL A 79 -2.20 -24.08 11.71
C VAL A 79 -1.14 -24.68 10.79
N PHE A 80 -1.53 -25.47 9.80
CA PHE A 80 -0.60 -26.08 8.85
C PHE A 80 0.20 -25.05 8.05
N THR A 81 -0.40 -23.90 7.73
CA THR A 81 0.24 -22.85 6.93
C THR A 81 1.31 -22.10 7.72
N HIS A 82 1.05 -21.77 8.99
CA HIS A 82 1.83 -20.74 9.71
C HIS A 82 2.62 -21.26 10.92
N PHE A 83 2.51 -22.54 11.29
CA PHE A 83 3.15 -23.03 12.53
C PHE A 83 4.68 -22.86 12.56
N GLN A 84 5.33 -22.85 11.39
CA GLN A 84 6.79 -22.68 11.29
C GLN A 84 7.23 -21.23 11.52
N ASP A 85 6.31 -20.27 11.33
CA ASP A 85 6.59 -18.85 11.48
C ASP A 85 6.39 -18.36 12.93
N VAL A 86 5.80 -19.18 13.80
CA VAL A 86 5.58 -18.83 15.21
C VAL A 86 6.89 -18.94 15.98
N LYS A 87 7.33 -17.83 16.59
CA LYS A 87 8.59 -17.82 17.34
C LYS A 87 8.51 -18.64 18.61
N ARG A 88 9.67 -19.11 19.07
CA ARG A 88 9.84 -19.66 20.42
C ARG A 88 9.36 -18.64 21.48
N GLY A 89 8.55 -19.10 22.42
CA GLY A 89 7.88 -18.25 23.42
C GLY A 89 6.61 -17.56 22.93
N GLY A 90 6.31 -17.63 21.62
CA GLY A 90 5.06 -17.14 21.03
C GLY A 90 3.85 -17.98 21.43
N TYR A 91 2.68 -17.61 20.90
CA TYR A 91 1.39 -18.19 21.24
C TYR A 91 0.62 -18.64 20.01
N VAL A 92 -0.04 -19.80 20.10
CA VAL A 92 -0.99 -20.28 19.09
C VAL A 92 -2.34 -20.53 19.74
N VAL A 93 -3.39 -19.87 19.25
CA VAL A 93 -4.78 -20.16 19.59
C VAL A 93 -5.32 -21.18 18.60
N VAL A 94 -5.77 -22.33 19.11
CA VAL A 94 -6.30 -23.44 18.31
C VAL A 94 -7.54 -24.03 18.98
N ASP A 95 -8.53 -24.40 18.18
CA ASP A 95 -9.72 -25.11 18.65
C ASP A 95 -9.49 -26.63 18.68
N THR A 96 -9.88 -27.26 19.78
CA THR A 96 -9.79 -28.73 19.97
C THR A 96 -10.48 -29.54 18.88
N SER A 97 -11.54 -29.00 18.26
CA SER A 97 -12.27 -29.70 17.19
C SER A 97 -11.39 -30.02 15.97
N THR A 98 -10.30 -29.27 15.77
CA THR A 98 -9.38 -29.40 14.63
C THR A 98 -8.27 -30.44 14.84
N PHE A 99 -8.10 -30.97 16.05
CA PHE A 99 -6.90 -31.76 16.42
C PHE A 99 -6.68 -33.00 15.57
N ASN A 100 -7.76 -33.67 15.18
CA ASN A 100 -7.71 -34.89 14.38
C ASN A 100 -7.65 -34.62 12.87
N THR A 101 -7.71 -33.36 12.45
CA THR A 101 -7.61 -33.00 11.03
C THR A 101 -6.21 -33.30 10.50
N ARG A 102 -6.17 -34.02 9.38
CA ARG A 102 -4.94 -34.43 8.70
C ARG A 102 -4.65 -33.54 7.50
N LEU A 103 -3.38 -33.42 7.11
CA LEU A 103 -2.94 -32.61 5.97
C LEU A 103 -3.66 -32.98 4.65
N ASP A 104 -3.88 -34.26 4.41
CA ASP A 104 -4.55 -34.80 3.21
C ASP A 104 -6.04 -34.45 3.14
N GLN A 105 -6.66 -34.06 4.26
CA GLN A 105 -8.06 -33.63 4.31
C GLN A 105 -8.24 -32.15 3.88
N LEU A 106 -7.15 -31.37 3.77
CA LEU A 106 -7.20 -29.95 3.42
C LEU A 106 -7.36 -29.75 1.91
N GLN A 107 -8.59 -29.79 1.42
CA GLN A 107 -8.88 -29.72 -0.01
C GLN A 107 -8.48 -28.40 -0.67
N TYR A 108 -8.57 -27.27 0.06
CA TYR A 108 -8.30 -25.93 -0.49
C TYR A 108 -6.84 -25.48 -0.38
N MET A 109 -5.99 -26.21 0.34
CA MET A 109 -4.55 -25.93 0.38
C MET A 109 -3.90 -26.32 -0.95
N GLU A 110 -3.00 -25.47 -1.47
CA GLU A 110 -2.22 -25.72 -2.68
C GLU A 110 -1.35 -26.98 -2.55
N ASP A 111 -1.26 -27.76 -3.62
CA ASP A 111 -0.55 -29.04 -3.59
C ASP A 111 0.95 -28.85 -3.39
N GLU A 112 1.52 -27.77 -3.93
CA GLU A 112 2.92 -27.40 -3.73
C GLU A 112 3.23 -27.14 -2.25
N LEU A 113 2.32 -26.49 -1.51
CA LEU A 113 2.47 -26.30 -0.07
C LEU A 113 2.30 -27.63 0.67
N LYS A 114 1.33 -28.46 0.30
CA LYS A 114 1.17 -29.80 0.88
C LYS A 114 2.43 -30.64 0.70
N ASP A 115 3.07 -30.59 -0.46
CA ASP A 115 4.27 -31.36 -0.75
C ASP A 115 5.45 -30.91 0.11
N ARG A 116 5.66 -29.59 0.24
CA ARG A 116 6.65 -29.03 1.19
C ARG A 116 6.38 -29.48 2.63
N LEU A 117 5.11 -29.44 3.05
CA LEU A 117 4.70 -29.87 4.38
C LEU A 117 4.88 -31.38 4.59
N ARG A 118 4.55 -32.22 3.61
CA ARG A 118 4.77 -33.68 3.66
C ARG A 118 6.24 -34.01 3.87
N GLU A 119 7.12 -33.38 3.10
CA GLU A 119 8.57 -33.54 3.24
C GLU A 119 9.03 -33.08 4.63
N TRP A 120 8.51 -31.95 5.11
CA TRP A 120 8.81 -31.45 6.45
C TRP A 120 8.37 -32.43 7.54
N PHE A 121 7.12 -32.91 7.52
CA PHE A 121 6.60 -33.86 8.52
C PHE A 121 7.41 -35.16 8.54
N SER A 122 7.76 -35.68 7.35
CA SER A 122 8.57 -36.89 7.22
C SER A 122 9.96 -36.70 7.83
N ARG A 123 10.63 -35.56 7.58
CA ARG A 123 11.95 -35.26 8.14
C ARG A 123 11.91 -35.00 9.64
N ALA A 124 10.88 -34.31 10.13
CA ALA A 124 10.73 -33.96 11.54
C ALA A 124 10.25 -35.12 12.41
N GLY A 125 9.75 -36.22 11.81
CA GLY A 125 9.14 -37.33 12.55
C GLY A 125 7.84 -36.94 13.27
N VAL A 126 7.14 -35.93 12.76
CA VAL A 126 5.89 -35.40 13.33
C VAL A 126 4.72 -35.94 12.54
N GLU A 127 3.66 -36.39 13.22
CA GLU A 127 2.45 -36.83 12.53
C GLU A 127 1.81 -35.65 11.77
N PRO A 128 1.38 -35.81 10.50
CA PRO A 128 0.78 -34.74 9.70
C PRO A 128 -0.68 -34.47 10.10
N THR A 129 -0.90 -34.20 11.39
CA THR A 129 -2.16 -33.81 12.03
C THR A 129 -1.97 -32.49 12.77
N VAL A 130 -3.06 -31.76 13.01
CA VAL A 130 -3.01 -30.56 13.87
C VAL A 130 -2.47 -30.89 15.25
N LYS A 131 -2.88 -32.03 15.83
CA LYS A 131 -2.34 -32.49 17.11
C LYS A 131 -0.82 -32.71 17.07
N GLY A 132 -0.30 -33.33 16.01
CA GLY A 132 1.14 -33.51 15.82
C GLY A 132 1.88 -32.17 15.77
N ILE A 133 1.33 -31.17 15.08
CA ILE A 133 1.87 -29.80 15.08
C ILE A 133 1.83 -29.18 16.48
N VAL A 134 0.73 -29.32 17.21
CA VAL A 134 0.59 -28.79 18.58
C VAL A 134 1.64 -29.38 19.52
N ASP A 135 1.88 -30.69 19.43
CA ASP A 135 2.89 -31.37 20.23
C ASP A 135 4.32 -30.91 19.85
N TYR A 136 4.58 -30.73 18.55
CA TYR A 136 5.83 -30.14 18.03
C TYR A 136 6.04 -28.69 18.53
N LEU A 137 5.02 -27.85 18.48
CA LEU A 137 5.09 -26.45 18.93
C LEU A 137 5.44 -26.38 20.41
N ARG A 138 4.79 -27.19 21.25
CA ARG A 138 5.07 -27.28 22.69
C ARG A 138 6.50 -27.72 22.97
N SER A 139 6.99 -28.74 22.27
CA SER A 139 8.37 -29.23 22.46
C SER A 139 9.43 -28.20 22.03
N ASN A 140 9.08 -27.28 21.13
CA ASN A 140 9.93 -26.16 20.71
C ASN A 140 9.73 -24.88 21.52
N GLY A 141 8.99 -24.94 22.64
CA GLY A 141 8.80 -23.83 23.57
C GLY A 141 7.80 -22.77 23.08
N VAL A 142 6.87 -23.13 22.19
CA VAL A 142 5.70 -22.31 21.83
C VAL A 142 4.54 -22.64 22.77
N ASN A 143 3.83 -21.61 23.22
CA ASN A 143 2.67 -21.75 24.08
C ASN A 143 1.42 -22.01 23.24
N VAL A 144 0.70 -23.10 23.50
CA VAL A 144 -0.53 -23.41 22.76
C VAL A 144 -1.75 -23.17 23.67
N MET A 145 -2.53 -22.15 23.32
CA MET A 145 -3.80 -21.80 23.95
C MET A 145 -4.92 -22.63 23.32
N ILE A 146 -5.34 -23.66 24.05
CA ILE A 146 -6.41 -24.55 23.63
C ILE A 146 -7.76 -23.91 24.00
N MET A 147 -8.59 -23.74 22.99
CA MET A 147 -9.97 -23.31 23.16
C MET A 147 -10.92 -24.48 22.89
N HIS A 148 -11.98 -24.59 23.70
CA HIS A 148 -13.10 -25.49 23.46
C HIS A 148 -14.24 -24.69 22.86
N TYR A 149 -14.21 -24.48 21.54
CA TYR A 149 -15.15 -23.55 20.89
C TYR A 149 -16.61 -23.92 21.14
N ALA A 150 -16.93 -25.22 21.16
CA ALA A 150 -18.28 -25.73 21.42
C ALA A 150 -18.81 -25.32 22.81
N ASP A 151 -17.97 -25.36 23.84
CA ASP A 151 -18.36 -25.00 25.22
C ASP A 151 -18.66 -23.49 25.30
N LEU A 152 -17.80 -22.69 24.68
CA LEU A 152 -17.96 -21.23 24.63
C LEU A 152 -19.25 -20.81 23.90
N LEU A 153 -19.59 -21.50 22.82
CA LEU A 153 -20.84 -21.26 22.10
C LEU A 153 -22.09 -21.61 22.91
N GLN A 154 -22.02 -22.61 23.79
CA GLN A 154 -23.13 -22.92 24.69
C GLN A 154 -23.33 -21.80 25.71
N GLU A 155 -22.26 -21.24 26.26
CA GLU A 155 -22.33 -20.10 27.18
C GLU A 155 -22.88 -18.83 26.49
N VAL A 156 -22.44 -18.57 25.26
CA VAL A 156 -22.98 -17.48 24.43
C VAL A 156 -24.48 -17.67 24.20
N LYS A 157 -24.92 -18.88 23.84
CA LYS A 157 -26.34 -19.19 23.62
C LYS A 157 -27.18 -19.04 24.88
N LYS A 158 -26.65 -19.40 26.06
CA LYS A 158 -27.35 -19.18 27.34
C LYS A 158 -27.63 -17.71 27.60
N LYS A 159 -26.74 -16.82 27.18
CA LYS A 159 -26.87 -15.37 27.33
C LYS A 159 -27.69 -14.71 26.22
N LEU A 160 -27.63 -15.26 25.00
CA LEU A 160 -28.34 -14.77 23.81
C LEU A 160 -29.42 -15.78 23.41
N HIS A 161 -30.56 -15.72 24.08
CA HIS A 161 -31.68 -16.67 23.96
C HIS A 161 -32.25 -16.81 22.53
N ASP A 162 -32.05 -15.81 21.67
CA ASP A 162 -32.68 -15.68 20.35
C ASP A 162 -31.76 -16.05 19.16
N VAL A 163 -30.59 -16.66 19.39
CA VAL A 163 -29.65 -17.03 18.32
C VAL A 163 -29.40 -18.54 18.28
N ASP A 164 -29.53 -19.14 17.09
CA ASP A 164 -29.21 -20.56 16.89
C ASP A 164 -27.69 -20.82 16.79
N LEU A 165 -27.28 -22.04 17.15
CA LEU A 165 -25.87 -22.45 17.16
C LEU A 165 -25.19 -22.37 15.77
N PRO A 166 -25.81 -22.80 14.66
CA PRO A 166 -25.19 -22.69 13.34
C PRO A 166 -24.91 -21.24 12.91
N SER A 167 -25.81 -20.31 13.18
CA SER A 167 -25.60 -18.88 12.94
C SER A 167 -24.47 -18.33 13.82
N LEU A 168 -24.37 -18.79 15.07
CA LEU A 168 -23.27 -18.44 15.97
C LEU A 168 -21.90 -18.90 15.44
N ILE A 169 -21.80 -20.17 15.02
CA ILE A 169 -20.58 -20.77 14.47
C ILE A 169 -20.13 -20.07 13.18
N GLY A 170 -21.05 -19.88 12.24
CA GLY A 170 -20.71 -19.37 10.91
C GLY A 170 -20.47 -17.86 10.84
N ARG A 171 -21.01 -17.07 11.80
CA ARG A 171 -20.95 -15.59 11.72
C ARG A 171 -20.04 -14.93 12.76
N TYR A 172 -19.71 -15.61 13.86
CA TYR A 172 -19.05 -14.97 15.01
C TYR A 172 -17.75 -15.64 15.45
N SER A 173 -17.31 -16.72 14.80
CA SER A 173 -16.04 -17.42 15.12
C SER A 173 -14.83 -16.48 15.08
N ASN A 174 -14.78 -15.62 14.07
CA ASN A 174 -13.77 -14.58 13.93
C ASN A 174 -13.71 -13.63 15.15
N VAL A 175 -14.85 -13.10 15.60
CA VAL A 175 -14.92 -12.16 16.74
C VAL A 175 -14.63 -12.87 18.04
N VAL A 176 -15.10 -14.11 18.22
CA VAL A 176 -14.78 -14.94 19.38
C VAL A 176 -13.28 -15.14 19.51
N MET A 177 -12.63 -15.61 18.45
CA MET A 177 -11.20 -15.89 18.44
C MET A 177 -10.34 -14.63 18.60
N THR A 178 -10.77 -13.55 17.96
CA THR A 178 -10.17 -12.22 18.12
C THR A 178 -10.27 -11.76 19.58
N ALA A 179 -11.46 -11.77 20.16
CA ALA A 179 -11.68 -11.32 21.53
C ALA A 179 -10.94 -12.18 22.55
N TYR A 180 -10.87 -13.50 22.32
CA TYR A 180 -10.16 -14.43 23.16
C TYR A 180 -8.65 -14.15 23.19
N SER A 181 -8.02 -14.01 22.02
CA SER A 181 -6.59 -13.66 21.95
C SER A 181 -6.32 -12.27 22.54
N THR A 182 -7.22 -11.32 22.34
CA THR A 182 -7.12 -9.96 22.88
C THR A 182 -7.22 -9.93 24.41
N ALA A 183 -8.16 -10.70 24.98
CA ALA A 183 -8.32 -10.87 26.42
C ALA A 183 -7.11 -11.56 27.05
N ALA A 184 -6.55 -12.58 26.39
CA ALA A 184 -5.35 -13.28 26.84
C ALA A 184 -4.10 -12.38 26.87
N MET A 185 -4.07 -11.34 26.03
CA MET A 185 -3.05 -10.27 26.05
C MET A 185 -3.39 -9.12 27.02
N GLY A 186 -4.48 -9.23 27.79
CA GLY A 186 -4.83 -8.29 28.86
C GLY A 186 -5.38 -6.94 28.41
N LEU A 187 -5.75 -6.75 27.13
CA LEU A 187 -6.34 -5.50 26.68
C LEU A 187 -7.76 -5.34 27.29
N PRO A 188 -8.09 -4.20 27.93
CA PRO A 188 -9.40 -4.00 28.53
C PRO A 188 -10.54 -4.10 27.49
N MET A 189 -11.61 -4.79 27.86
CA MET A 189 -12.77 -5.09 27.00
C MET A 189 -13.39 -3.86 26.34
N GLU A 190 -13.37 -2.71 27.01
CA GLU A 190 -13.88 -1.43 26.49
C GLU A 190 -13.23 -1.02 25.17
N TYR A 191 -11.96 -1.39 24.92
CA TYR A 191 -11.28 -1.09 23.66
C TYR A 191 -11.73 -2.02 22.53
N VAL A 192 -12.04 -3.28 22.85
CA VAL A 192 -12.66 -4.20 21.89
C VAL A 192 -14.05 -3.71 21.50
N PHE A 193 -14.83 -3.18 22.44
CA PHE A 193 -16.11 -2.54 22.12
C PHE A 193 -15.95 -1.34 21.17
N LYS A 194 -14.96 -0.46 21.41
CA LYS A 194 -14.64 0.63 20.48
C LYS A 194 -14.24 0.12 19.09
N GLY A 195 -13.47 -0.97 19.03
CA GLY A 195 -13.11 -1.63 17.76
C GLY A 195 -14.34 -2.19 17.03
N LEU A 196 -15.28 -2.81 17.76
CA LEU A 196 -16.55 -3.27 17.19
C LEU A 196 -17.41 -2.10 16.67
N GLU A 197 -17.48 -0.99 17.41
CA GLU A 197 -18.21 0.22 17.01
C GLU A 197 -17.65 0.83 15.72
N ASP A 198 -16.33 0.84 15.56
CA ASP A 198 -15.66 1.34 14.35
C ASP A 198 -15.92 0.42 13.13
N VAL A 199 -16.09 -0.89 13.33
CA VAL A 199 -16.22 -1.89 12.23
C VAL A 199 -17.67 -2.17 11.85
N PHE A 200 -18.58 -2.24 12.82
CA PHE A 200 -19.98 -2.60 12.60
C PHE A 200 -20.86 -1.35 12.43
N THR A 201 -20.59 -0.59 11.36
CA THR A 201 -21.35 0.62 11.00
C THR A 201 -22.42 0.34 9.94
N GLY A 202 -23.28 1.31 9.67
CA GLY A 202 -24.30 1.24 8.61
C GLY A 202 -25.21 0.02 8.74
N ARG A 203 -25.33 -0.77 7.66
CA ARG A 203 -26.17 -2.00 7.64
C ARG A 203 -25.73 -3.06 8.65
N ARG A 204 -24.45 -3.07 9.03
CA ARG A 204 -23.87 -4.05 9.98
C ARG A 204 -24.13 -3.69 11.45
N GLY A 205 -24.56 -2.47 11.75
CA GLY A 205 -24.82 -2.01 13.13
C GLY A 205 -25.86 -2.84 13.89
N LYS A 206 -26.78 -3.52 13.19
CA LYS A 206 -27.74 -4.45 13.81
C LYS A 206 -27.07 -5.65 14.51
N LEU A 207 -25.83 -5.97 14.14
CA LEU A 207 -25.06 -7.07 14.73
C LEU A 207 -24.16 -6.63 15.88
N LEU A 208 -24.03 -5.32 16.14
CA LEU A 208 -23.09 -4.78 17.12
C LEU A 208 -23.36 -5.31 18.54
N GLU A 209 -24.61 -5.24 18.98
CA GLU A 209 -25.01 -5.66 20.34
C GLU A 209 -24.77 -7.16 20.57
N TYR A 210 -25.04 -8.00 19.56
CA TYR A 210 -24.73 -9.43 19.62
C TYR A 210 -23.23 -9.66 19.77
N ASN A 211 -22.40 -8.96 18.98
CA ASN A 211 -20.95 -9.08 19.10
C ASN A 211 -20.43 -8.59 20.46
N LYS A 212 -20.97 -7.49 21.00
CA LYS A 212 -20.60 -7.01 22.35
C LYS A 212 -20.92 -8.05 23.43
N ALA A 213 -22.13 -8.62 23.41
CA ALA A 213 -22.52 -9.65 24.35
C ALA A 213 -21.65 -10.92 24.26
N ILE A 214 -21.24 -11.30 23.04
CA ILE A 214 -20.28 -12.39 22.81
C ILE A 214 -18.95 -12.06 23.47
N VAL A 215 -18.39 -10.88 23.18
CA VAL A 215 -17.10 -10.43 23.75
C VAL A 215 -17.12 -10.52 25.28
N GLU A 216 -18.21 -10.13 25.95
CA GLU A 216 -18.31 -10.26 27.41
C GLU A 216 -18.16 -11.72 27.89
N VAL A 217 -18.85 -12.67 27.24
CA VAL A 217 -18.73 -14.10 27.58
C VAL A 217 -17.32 -14.61 27.32
N VAL A 218 -16.72 -14.22 26.19
CA VAL A 218 -15.35 -14.62 25.84
C VAL A 218 -14.34 -14.07 26.85
N TYR A 219 -14.48 -12.82 27.27
CA TYR A 219 -13.58 -12.20 28.24
C TYR A 219 -13.66 -12.90 29.61
N GLU A 220 -14.86 -13.28 30.06
CA GLU A 220 -15.03 -14.08 31.28
C GLU A 220 -14.38 -15.47 31.15
N TYR A 221 -14.58 -16.14 30.02
CA TYR A 221 -13.96 -17.44 29.72
C TYR A 221 -12.43 -17.37 29.66
N ALA A 222 -11.87 -16.26 29.15
CA ALA A 222 -10.43 -16.06 29.00
C ALA A 222 -9.73 -15.63 30.30
N LYS A 223 -10.44 -15.26 31.39
CA LYS A 223 -9.83 -14.80 32.66
C LYS A 223 -8.72 -15.69 33.23
N PRO A 224 -8.80 -17.04 33.19
CA PRO A 224 -7.73 -17.89 33.70
C PRO A 224 -6.46 -17.85 32.84
N MET A 225 -6.56 -17.36 31.60
CA MET A 225 -5.46 -17.35 30.65
C MET A 225 -4.58 -16.13 30.88
N LYS A 226 -3.27 -16.36 30.90
CA LYS A 226 -2.27 -15.30 30.95
C LYS A 226 -1.19 -15.57 29.94
N THR A 227 -0.92 -14.58 29.11
CA THR A 227 0.28 -14.54 28.27
C THR A 227 1.35 -13.67 28.94
N ASN A 228 2.59 -13.81 28.49
CA ASN A 228 3.68 -12.89 28.86
C ASN A 228 3.60 -11.57 28.08
N ILE A 229 2.63 -11.46 27.16
CA ILE A 229 2.32 -10.25 26.40
C ILE A 229 1.24 -9.49 27.18
N THR A 230 1.42 -8.18 27.36
CA THR A 230 0.42 -7.36 28.04
C THR A 230 0.21 -6.05 27.29
N LEU A 231 -1.01 -5.86 26.78
CA LEU A 231 -1.44 -4.66 26.08
C LEU A 231 -2.16 -3.71 27.05
N SER A 232 -1.38 -2.94 27.80
CA SER A 232 -1.92 -1.88 28.66
C SER A 232 -2.20 -0.61 27.84
N PRO A 233 -3.32 0.10 28.02
CA PRO A 233 -3.58 1.32 27.27
C PRO A 233 -2.51 2.40 27.47
N ILE A 234 -2.15 3.10 26.40
CA ILE A 234 -1.16 4.18 26.41
C ILE A 234 -1.76 5.49 25.86
N LYS A 235 -1.24 6.63 26.32
CA LYS A 235 -1.67 7.94 25.82
C LYS A 235 -0.76 8.36 24.66
N ARG A 236 -1.25 8.23 23.42
CA ARG A 236 -0.49 8.63 22.22
C ARG A 236 -0.19 10.14 22.16
N GLY A 237 -1.09 10.97 22.67
CA GLY A 237 -0.90 12.43 22.70
C GLY A 237 -1.04 13.16 21.36
N VAL A 238 -1.12 12.43 20.25
CA VAL A 238 -1.33 12.99 18.90
C VAL A 238 -2.57 12.40 18.22
N ARG A 239 -3.20 13.20 17.35
CA ARG A 239 -4.30 12.75 16.51
C ARG A 239 -3.74 11.81 15.44
N ALA A 240 -4.41 10.67 15.26
CA ALA A 240 -4.07 9.72 14.22
C ALA A 240 -5.33 9.11 13.61
N ILE A 241 -5.19 8.59 12.41
CA ILE A 241 -6.21 7.84 11.69
C ILE A 241 -5.65 6.46 11.31
N ILE A 242 -6.52 5.52 10.98
CA ILE A 242 -6.11 4.25 10.37
C ILE A 242 -6.74 4.19 8.99
N VAL A 243 -5.88 3.99 7.99
CA VAL A 243 -6.18 4.11 6.58
C VAL A 243 -5.37 3.03 5.84
N ASN A 244 -5.91 2.48 4.75
CA ASN A 244 -5.13 1.65 3.82
C ASN A 244 -4.54 2.46 2.66
N GLY A 245 -3.66 1.87 1.85
CA GLY A 245 -3.01 2.61 0.77
C GLY A 245 -3.98 3.17 -0.27
N ASN A 246 -5.02 2.42 -0.65
CA ASN A 246 -6.05 2.91 -1.57
C ASN A 246 -6.82 4.12 -1.03
N GLU A 247 -7.24 4.06 0.24
CA GLU A 247 -7.90 5.16 0.96
C GLU A 247 -6.98 6.38 1.08
N ALA A 248 -5.69 6.16 1.37
CA ALA A 248 -4.68 7.22 1.45
C ALA A 248 -4.57 8.01 0.13
N VAL A 249 -4.43 7.32 -1.00
CA VAL A 249 -4.37 7.95 -2.32
C VAL A 249 -5.68 8.68 -2.63
N ALA A 250 -6.82 8.03 -2.40
CA ALA A 250 -8.13 8.64 -2.63
C ALA A 250 -8.32 9.92 -1.81
N MET A 251 -7.98 9.91 -0.52
CA MET A 251 -7.99 11.10 0.34
C MET A 251 -7.08 12.19 -0.20
N GLY A 252 -5.86 11.86 -0.63
CA GLY A 252 -4.92 12.82 -1.23
C GLY A 252 -5.45 13.45 -2.52
N LYS A 253 -6.09 12.66 -3.39
CA LYS A 253 -6.74 13.15 -4.61
C LYS A 253 -7.92 14.07 -4.32
N ILE A 254 -8.78 13.70 -3.36
CA ILE A 254 -9.93 14.51 -2.94
C ILE A 254 -9.45 15.85 -2.37
N LEU A 255 -8.47 15.83 -1.47
CA LEU A 255 -7.83 17.03 -0.92
C LEU A 255 -7.14 17.87 -2.00
N GLY A 256 -6.57 17.20 -3.01
CA GLY A 256 -5.96 17.82 -4.19
C GLY A 256 -6.97 18.39 -5.18
N GLY A 257 -8.27 18.38 -4.88
CA GLY A 257 -9.29 18.98 -5.73
C GLY A 257 -9.63 18.16 -6.97
N LEU A 258 -9.42 16.83 -6.96
CA LEU A 258 -9.91 15.94 -8.01
C LEU A 258 -11.41 16.14 -8.24
N ARG A 259 -11.84 16.18 -9.51
CA ARG A 259 -13.26 16.31 -9.88
C ARG A 259 -13.74 15.29 -10.90
N PHE A 260 -12.83 14.51 -11.50
CA PHE A 260 -13.19 13.48 -12.47
C PHE A 260 -12.25 12.27 -12.35
N GLN A 261 -12.78 11.13 -11.94
CA GLN A 261 -12.06 9.85 -11.89
C GLN A 261 -12.69 8.89 -12.89
N THR A 262 -11.87 8.20 -13.65
CA THR A 262 -12.30 7.04 -14.46
C THR A 262 -11.53 5.81 -14.04
N TYR A 263 -12.14 4.64 -14.17
CA TYR A 263 -11.45 3.39 -13.89
C TYR A 263 -12.13 2.21 -14.57
N TYR A 264 -11.34 1.20 -14.90
CA TYR A 264 -11.82 -0.16 -15.14
C TYR A 264 -11.52 -1.01 -13.90
N PRO A 265 -12.44 -1.85 -13.40
CA PRO A 265 -12.20 -2.61 -12.18
C PRO A 265 -11.02 -3.58 -12.31
N ILE A 266 -9.94 -3.32 -11.57
CA ILE A 266 -8.75 -4.18 -11.50
C ILE A 266 -8.18 -4.19 -10.07
N THR A 267 -7.81 -5.37 -9.55
CA THR A 267 -7.12 -5.49 -8.25
C THR A 267 -5.67 -5.01 -8.35
N PRO A 268 -5.15 -4.21 -7.40
CA PRO A 268 -5.80 -3.66 -6.21
C PRO A 268 -6.32 -2.22 -6.38
N ALA A 269 -6.47 -1.72 -7.61
CA ALA A 269 -6.78 -0.31 -7.87
C ALA A 269 -8.25 0.08 -7.63
N ALA A 270 -9.20 -0.85 -7.81
CA ALA A 270 -10.63 -0.55 -7.78
C ALA A 270 -11.11 0.10 -6.47
N ASP A 271 -10.53 -0.31 -5.33
CA ASP A 271 -10.92 0.18 -4.00
C ASP A 271 -10.68 1.69 -3.82
N GLU A 272 -9.70 2.27 -4.55
CA GLU A 272 -9.51 3.73 -4.58
C GLU A 272 -10.75 4.42 -5.16
N SER A 273 -11.25 3.92 -6.29
CA SER A 273 -12.37 4.55 -7.00
C SER A 273 -13.69 4.31 -6.26
N PHE A 274 -13.88 3.15 -5.63
CA PHE A 274 -15.01 2.91 -4.73
C PHE A 274 -15.01 3.85 -3.52
N PHE A 275 -13.84 4.15 -2.95
CA PHE A 275 -13.74 5.11 -1.86
C PHE A 275 -14.12 6.52 -2.33
N ILE A 276 -13.62 6.96 -3.49
CA ILE A 276 -13.97 8.27 -4.07
C ILE A 276 -15.47 8.35 -4.36
N GLU A 277 -16.07 7.31 -4.94
CA GLU A 277 -17.51 7.26 -5.23
C GLU A 277 -18.35 7.32 -3.95
N ALA A 278 -17.94 6.64 -2.88
CA ALA A 278 -18.61 6.72 -1.58
C ALA A 278 -18.48 8.09 -0.90
N HIS A 279 -17.54 8.93 -1.35
CA HIS A 279 -17.26 10.29 -0.83
C HIS A 279 -17.27 11.33 -1.97
N ASP A 280 -18.12 11.11 -2.98
CA ASP A 280 -18.16 11.92 -4.20
C ASP A 280 -18.62 13.36 -3.95
N THR A 281 -19.26 13.60 -2.82
CA THR A 281 -19.80 14.90 -2.44
C THR A 281 -18.93 15.50 -1.35
N VAL A 282 -18.22 16.57 -1.68
CA VAL A 282 -17.29 17.26 -0.78
C VAL A 282 -17.83 18.61 -0.34
N ASP A 283 -17.71 18.89 0.95
CA ASP A 283 -17.99 20.23 1.49
C ASP A 283 -16.95 21.22 0.96
N LEU A 284 -17.41 22.38 0.50
CA LEU A 284 -16.53 23.43 0.03
C LEU A 284 -16.15 24.37 1.19
N ASP A 285 -14.90 24.83 1.17
CA ASP A 285 -14.48 26.03 1.91
C ASP A 285 -14.43 27.18 0.90
N PRO A 286 -15.54 27.91 0.70
CA PRO A 286 -15.70 28.78 -0.45
C PRO A 286 -14.80 30.00 -0.35
N VAL A 287 -13.93 30.18 -1.35
CA VAL A 287 -13.00 31.30 -1.44
C VAL A 287 -13.48 32.44 -2.35
N THR A 288 -14.60 32.26 -3.05
CA THR A 288 -15.25 33.32 -3.86
C THR A 288 -16.72 33.47 -3.49
N GLU A 289 -17.33 34.61 -3.80
CA GLU A 289 -18.76 34.83 -3.58
C GLU A 289 -19.63 33.88 -4.42
N GLU A 290 -19.22 33.51 -5.64
CA GLU A 290 -19.94 32.49 -6.41
C GLU A 290 -19.81 31.10 -5.77
N ALA A 291 -18.64 30.78 -5.22
CA ALA A 291 -18.43 29.52 -4.52
C ALA A 291 -19.22 29.44 -3.21
N LYS A 292 -19.54 30.57 -2.56
CA LYS A 292 -20.42 30.58 -1.37
C LYS A 292 -21.84 30.15 -1.68
N ALA A 293 -22.30 30.30 -2.92
CA ALA A 293 -23.59 29.78 -3.36
C ALA A 293 -23.57 28.26 -3.58
N LEU A 294 -22.38 27.65 -3.66
CA LEU A 294 -22.17 26.21 -3.76
C LEU A 294 -21.83 25.67 -2.37
N GLU A 295 -22.80 25.06 -1.68
CA GLU A 295 -22.54 24.43 -0.37
C GLU A 295 -21.60 23.21 -0.51
N LYS A 296 -21.68 22.50 -1.64
CA LYS A 296 -20.97 21.25 -1.91
C LYS A 296 -20.53 21.16 -3.37
N ALA A 297 -19.48 20.39 -3.64
CA ALA A 297 -19.07 20.01 -4.99
C ALA A 297 -19.07 18.49 -5.16
N GLY A 298 -19.46 18.04 -6.35
CA GLY A 298 -19.39 16.63 -6.73
C GLY A 298 -18.06 16.26 -7.38
N ILE A 299 -17.69 14.99 -7.27
CA ILE A 299 -16.64 14.31 -8.01
C ILE A 299 -17.33 13.31 -8.93
N VAL A 300 -17.12 13.42 -10.24
CA VAL A 300 -17.67 12.45 -11.17
C VAL A 300 -16.76 11.21 -11.17
N VAL A 301 -17.32 10.05 -10.86
CA VAL A 301 -16.63 8.77 -10.94
C VAL A 301 -17.30 7.92 -12.03
N VAL A 302 -16.53 7.49 -13.02
CA VAL A 302 -17.03 6.69 -14.14
C VAL A 302 -16.32 5.34 -14.18
N GLN A 303 -17.08 4.27 -13.98
CA GLN A 303 -16.61 2.93 -14.34
C GLN A 303 -16.71 2.77 -15.85
N THR A 304 -15.58 2.58 -16.52
CA THR A 304 -15.51 2.42 -17.98
C THR A 304 -15.60 0.96 -18.40
N GLU A 305 -15.75 0.75 -19.70
CA GLU A 305 -15.82 -0.56 -20.35
C GLU A 305 -14.46 -1.26 -20.46
N ASP A 306 -13.37 -0.49 -20.53
CA ASP A 306 -11.97 -0.94 -20.51
C ASP A 306 -11.02 0.21 -20.11
N GLU A 307 -9.73 -0.09 -19.99
CA GLU A 307 -8.69 0.89 -19.65
C GLU A 307 -8.35 1.90 -20.75
N ILE A 308 -8.65 1.59 -22.02
CA ILE A 308 -8.47 2.54 -23.14
C ILE A 308 -9.47 3.68 -22.99
N SER A 309 -10.74 3.34 -22.74
CA SER A 309 -11.79 4.31 -22.43
C SER A 309 -11.50 5.06 -21.13
N ALA A 310 -10.96 4.40 -20.09
CA ALA A 310 -10.60 5.07 -18.84
C ALA A 310 -9.62 6.22 -19.08
N ILE A 311 -8.44 5.94 -19.65
CA ILE A 311 -7.42 6.98 -19.84
C ILE A 311 -7.91 8.10 -20.78
N ASN A 312 -8.62 7.75 -21.86
CA ASN A 312 -9.09 8.74 -22.83
C ASN A 312 -10.19 9.63 -22.26
N MET A 313 -11.09 9.09 -21.44
CA MET A 313 -12.07 9.91 -20.71
C MET A 313 -11.40 10.83 -19.67
N ALA A 314 -10.39 10.35 -18.94
CA ALA A 314 -9.64 11.18 -18.00
C ALA A 314 -8.92 12.35 -18.71
N ILE A 315 -8.30 12.09 -19.87
CA ILE A 315 -7.67 13.12 -20.71
C ILE A 315 -8.72 14.13 -21.18
N GLY A 316 -9.87 13.67 -21.67
CA GLY A 316 -10.98 14.54 -22.08
C GLY A 316 -11.44 15.47 -20.95
N ALA A 317 -11.58 14.95 -19.73
CA ALA A 317 -11.91 15.75 -18.56
C ALA A 317 -10.81 16.77 -18.18
N GLY A 318 -9.53 16.39 -18.34
CA GLY A 318 -8.38 17.27 -18.14
C GLY A 318 -8.36 18.44 -19.14
N ILE A 319 -8.70 18.16 -20.40
CA ILE A 319 -8.89 19.18 -21.45
C ILE A 319 -10.03 20.13 -21.08
N ALA A 320 -11.12 19.62 -20.52
CA ALA A 320 -12.25 20.41 -20.03
C ALA A 320 -11.94 21.23 -18.75
N GLY A 321 -10.71 21.15 -18.21
CA GLY A 321 -10.27 21.95 -17.08
C GLY A 321 -10.52 21.32 -15.70
N ALA A 322 -11.05 20.10 -15.64
CA ALA A 322 -11.13 19.34 -14.40
C ALA A 322 -9.74 18.83 -14.01
N ARG A 323 -9.47 18.74 -12.70
CA ARG A 323 -8.41 17.85 -12.22
C ARG A 323 -8.90 16.42 -12.37
N SER A 324 -8.31 15.69 -13.31
CA SER A 324 -8.71 14.34 -13.67
C SER A 324 -7.64 13.31 -13.36
N ALA A 325 -8.09 12.10 -13.08
CA ALA A 325 -7.21 10.98 -12.84
C ALA A 325 -7.85 9.64 -13.27
N THR A 326 -7.00 8.62 -13.34
CA THR A 326 -7.41 7.22 -13.39
C THR A 326 -6.57 6.40 -12.41
N ALA A 327 -7.02 5.18 -12.11
CA ALA A 327 -6.30 4.22 -11.29
C ALA A 327 -6.31 2.85 -11.98
N THR A 328 -5.14 2.22 -12.06
CA THR A 328 -4.98 0.94 -12.78
C THR A 328 -3.85 0.09 -12.18
N SER A 329 -3.53 -1.03 -12.83
CA SER A 329 -2.38 -1.91 -12.52
C SER A 329 -1.72 -2.40 -13.83
N GLY A 330 -0.71 -3.27 -13.76
CA GLY A 330 0.17 -3.68 -14.88
C GLY A 330 -0.54 -3.94 -16.21
N PRO A 331 -1.56 -4.82 -16.26
CA PRO A 331 -2.30 -5.10 -17.50
C PRO A 331 -3.01 -3.89 -18.06
N GLY A 332 -3.71 -3.14 -17.21
CA GLY A 332 -4.46 -1.97 -17.63
C GLY A 332 -3.56 -0.82 -18.08
N LEU A 333 -2.44 -0.60 -17.38
CA LEU A 333 -1.44 0.38 -17.78
C LEU A 333 -0.88 0.10 -19.18
N SER A 334 -0.71 -1.19 -19.53
CA SER A 334 -0.26 -1.59 -20.87
C SER A 334 -1.25 -1.18 -21.97
N LEU A 335 -2.55 -1.14 -21.68
CA LEU A 335 -3.58 -0.69 -22.60
C LEU A 335 -3.64 0.85 -22.70
N MET A 336 -3.23 1.56 -21.66
CA MET A 336 -3.26 3.03 -21.61
C MET A 336 -2.13 3.71 -22.41
N VAL A 337 -1.15 2.96 -22.91
CA VAL A 337 0.10 3.47 -23.51
C VAL A 337 -0.15 4.51 -24.61
N GLU A 338 -1.11 4.26 -25.51
CA GLU A 338 -1.43 5.16 -26.62
C GLU A 338 -2.04 6.49 -26.12
N GLY A 339 -3.03 6.41 -25.23
CA GLY A 339 -3.67 7.59 -24.63
C GLY A 339 -2.68 8.45 -23.84
N VAL A 340 -1.76 7.83 -23.11
CA VAL A 340 -0.66 8.55 -22.43
C VAL A 340 0.21 9.31 -23.43
N GLY A 341 0.53 8.70 -24.58
CA GLY A 341 1.26 9.36 -25.66
C GLY A 341 0.53 10.61 -26.16
N PHE A 342 -0.79 10.49 -26.38
CA PHE A 342 -1.64 11.62 -26.77
C PHE A 342 -1.64 12.74 -25.71
N ALA A 343 -1.73 12.39 -24.42
CA ALA A 343 -1.68 13.35 -23.32
C ALA A 343 -0.33 14.08 -23.23
N GLY A 344 0.79 13.36 -23.46
CA GLY A 344 2.12 13.94 -23.55
C GLY A 344 2.28 14.90 -24.72
N MET A 345 1.79 14.49 -25.91
CA MET A 345 1.80 15.30 -27.13
C MET A 345 1.01 16.60 -26.95
N ASN A 346 -0.20 16.52 -26.39
CA ASN A 346 -1.12 17.65 -26.24
C ASN A 346 -0.97 18.43 -24.92
N GLU A 347 0.08 18.14 -24.15
CA GLU A 347 0.36 18.80 -22.87
C GLU A 347 -0.85 18.76 -21.91
N VAL A 348 -1.53 17.62 -21.81
CA VAL A 348 -2.75 17.46 -21.01
C VAL A 348 -2.39 17.04 -19.58
N PRO A 349 -2.85 17.77 -18.54
CA PRO A 349 -2.68 17.36 -17.15
C PRO A 349 -3.57 16.14 -16.85
N VAL A 350 -2.95 15.03 -16.46
CA VAL A 350 -3.67 13.83 -16.00
C VAL A 350 -2.80 13.05 -15.02
N VAL A 351 -3.40 12.54 -13.94
CA VAL A 351 -2.70 11.67 -12.98
C VAL A 351 -3.11 10.22 -13.20
N ILE A 352 -2.13 9.33 -13.33
CA ILE A 352 -2.32 7.89 -13.42
C ILE A 352 -1.75 7.28 -12.14
N THR A 353 -2.62 6.79 -11.25
CA THR A 353 -2.16 5.99 -10.12
C THR A 353 -1.96 4.55 -10.58
N HIS A 354 -0.70 4.11 -10.58
CA HIS A 354 -0.32 2.77 -10.98
C HIS A 354 -0.10 1.90 -9.75
N TYR A 355 -1.07 1.04 -9.49
CA TYR A 355 -0.99 0.06 -8.42
C TYR A 355 -0.21 -1.18 -8.87
N GLN A 356 1.09 -1.24 -8.57
CA GLN A 356 1.97 -2.32 -9.03
C GLN A 356 1.60 -3.64 -8.34
N ARG A 357 1.41 -4.70 -9.13
CA ARG A 357 1.15 -6.08 -8.66
C ARG A 357 2.03 -7.06 -9.43
N SER A 358 2.17 -8.30 -8.96
CA SER A 358 3.03 -9.28 -9.62
C SER A 358 2.57 -9.59 -11.05
N GLY A 359 3.36 -9.17 -12.03
CA GLY A 359 3.27 -9.61 -13.43
C GLY A 359 4.18 -10.82 -13.72
N PRO A 360 4.47 -11.11 -15.01
CA PRO A 360 3.93 -10.48 -16.22
C PRO A 360 2.49 -10.94 -16.54
N SER A 361 1.86 -10.31 -17.53
CA SER A 361 0.47 -10.62 -17.94
C SER A 361 -0.49 -10.51 -16.74
N THR A 362 -1.42 -11.45 -16.57
CA THR A 362 -2.28 -11.50 -15.36
C THR A 362 -1.46 -11.63 -14.08
N GLY A 363 -0.36 -12.40 -14.15
CA GLY A 363 0.53 -12.73 -13.04
C GLY A 363 -0.21 -13.23 -11.81
N MET A 364 0.14 -12.69 -10.64
CA MET A 364 -0.55 -12.95 -9.38
C MET A 364 -1.33 -11.71 -8.95
N ALA A 365 -2.59 -11.62 -9.37
CA ALA A 365 -3.44 -10.44 -9.21
C ALA A 365 -3.59 -9.89 -7.78
N THR A 366 -3.35 -10.73 -6.76
CA THR A 366 -3.49 -10.39 -5.34
C THR A 366 -2.15 -10.23 -4.60
N ARG A 367 -1.03 -10.14 -5.34
CA ARG A 367 0.33 -10.20 -4.79
C ARG A 367 1.20 -8.99 -5.18
N ASN A 368 2.18 -8.69 -4.34
CA ASN A 368 3.03 -7.50 -4.41
C ASN A 368 4.09 -7.57 -5.52
N SER A 369 4.47 -6.43 -6.09
CA SER A 369 5.63 -6.34 -6.99
C SER A 369 6.07 -4.90 -7.18
N GLN A 370 7.33 -4.74 -7.57
CA GLN A 370 7.95 -3.49 -8.01
C GLN A 370 8.56 -3.64 -9.42
N SER A 371 7.99 -4.53 -10.24
CA SER A 371 8.53 -4.96 -11.55
C SER A 371 8.26 -4.00 -12.72
N ASP A 372 7.52 -2.92 -12.50
CA ASP A 372 6.96 -2.13 -13.60
C ASP A 372 7.66 -0.77 -13.78
N LEU A 373 8.65 -0.45 -12.94
CA LEU A 373 9.31 0.86 -12.91
C LEU A 373 9.87 1.27 -14.27
N ARG A 374 10.65 0.38 -14.90
CA ARG A 374 11.24 0.63 -16.22
C ARG A 374 10.17 0.83 -17.29
N PHE A 375 9.12 0.02 -17.25
CA PHE A 375 8.01 0.18 -18.17
C PHE A 375 7.35 1.55 -18.03
N VAL A 376 7.02 1.98 -16.80
CA VAL A 376 6.39 3.30 -16.54
C VAL A 376 7.29 4.45 -16.99
N MET A 377 8.61 4.35 -16.78
CA MET A 377 9.56 5.39 -17.20
C MET A 377 9.61 5.57 -18.71
N HIS A 378 9.42 4.49 -19.47
CA HIS A 378 9.66 4.44 -20.92
C HIS A 378 8.41 4.16 -21.76
N MET A 379 7.23 4.04 -21.16
CA MET A 379 5.99 3.77 -21.89
C MET A 379 5.60 4.94 -22.81
N GLY A 380 5.03 4.58 -23.96
CA GLY A 380 4.63 5.52 -25.02
C GLY A 380 5.67 5.58 -26.14
N HIS A 381 5.20 5.68 -27.38
CA HIS A 381 6.07 5.86 -28.54
C HIS A 381 6.51 7.33 -28.66
N GLY A 382 7.75 7.57 -29.10
CA GLY A 382 8.37 8.90 -29.08
C GLY A 382 8.81 9.33 -27.68
N GLU A 383 9.28 10.58 -27.53
CA GLU A 383 9.63 11.15 -26.23
C GLU A 383 8.68 12.29 -25.88
N PHE A 384 8.24 12.30 -24.64
CA PHE A 384 7.40 13.35 -24.07
C PHE A 384 7.67 13.42 -22.57
N PRO A 385 7.45 14.59 -21.95
CA PRO A 385 7.68 14.75 -20.54
C PRO A 385 6.62 14.00 -19.73
N ARG A 386 7.05 13.34 -18.66
CA ARG A 386 6.18 12.72 -17.65
C ARG A 386 6.87 12.77 -16.30
N ILE A 387 6.11 12.91 -15.22
CA ILE A 387 6.65 12.78 -13.87
C ILE A 387 6.37 11.36 -13.37
N VAL A 388 7.34 10.74 -12.71
CA VAL A 388 7.19 9.39 -12.14
C VAL A 388 7.61 9.46 -10.68
N ILE A 389 6.63 9.31 -9.78
CA ILE A 389 6.83 9.30 -8.32
C ILE A 389 6.40 7.98 -7.70
N SER A 390 6.95 7.63 -6.55
CA SER A 390 6.55 6.48 -5.75
C SER A 390 6.47 6.81 -4.28
N SER A 391 5.38 6.37 -3.65
CA SER A 391 5.17 6.55 -2.20
C SER A 391 5.71 5.37 -1.42
N GLY A 392 6.42 5.63 -0.32
CA GLY A 392 6.98 4.59 0.54
C GLY A 392 6.14 4.20 1.76
N ASP A 393 5.15 5.01 2.11
CA ASP A 393 4.20 4.73 3.20
C ASP A 393 2.85 5.44 2.96
N HIS A 394 1.89 5.21 3.86
CA HIS A 394 0.52 5.75 3.75
C HIS A 394 0.45 7.27 3.87
N ARG A 395 1.37 7.90 4.61
CA ARG A 395 1.42 9.37 4.72
C ARG A 395 1.92 9.96 3.41
N GLU A 396 2.99 9.40 2.86
CA GLU A 396 3.50 9.76 1.55
C GLU A 396 2.43 9.55 0.47
N ALA A 397 1.65 8.46 0.51
CA ALA A 397 0.57 8.24 -0.45
C ALA A 397 -0.49 9.35 -0.47
N ILE A 398 -0.85 9.92 0.70
CA ILE A 398 -1.77 11.07 0.79
C ILE A 398 -1.13 12.33 0.19
N GLU A 399 0.10 12.64 0.63
CA GLU A 399 0.81 13.86 0.23
C GLU A 399 1.19 13.84 -1.27
N ASP A 400 1.63 12.69 -1.78
CA ASP A 400 2.08 12.52 -3.15
C ASP A 400 0.91 12.54 -4.13
N ALA A 401 -0.25 11.98 -3.78
CA ALA A 401 -1.46 12.08 -4.61
C ALA A 401 -1.93 13.53 -4.74
N PHE A 402 -1.88 14.31 -3.65
CA PHE A 402 -2.16 15.74 -3.67
C PHE A 402 -1.18 16.49 -4.59
N LYS A 403 0.12 16.23 -4.42
CA LYS A 403 1.18 16.88 -5.19
C LYS A 403 1.17 16.47 -6.67
N ALA A 404 0.82 15.23 -6.98
CA ALA A 404 0.72 14.73 -8.35
C ALA A 404 -0.29 15.55 -9.16
N LEU A 405 -1.44 15.89 -8.58
CA LEU A 405 -2.44 16.75 -9.23
C LEU A 405 -1.93 18.18 -9.45
N ASN A 406 -1.17 18.73 -8.49
CA ASN A 406 -0.51 20.02 -8.67
C ASN A 406 0.54 19.99 -9.79
N TRP A 407 1.41 18.98 -9.80
CA TRP A 407 2.46 18.86 -10.81
C TRP A 407 1.90 18.61 -12.21
N ALA A 408 0.83 17.82 -12.32
CA ALA A 408 0.14 17.60 -13.59
C ALA A 408 -0.31 18.93 -14.20
N GLU A 409 -0.97 19.80 -13.43
CA GLU A 409 -1.43 21.11 -13.91
C GLU A 409 -0.32 22.15 -14.07
N ARG A 410 0.64 22.22 -13.12
CA ARG A 410 1.74 23.18 -13.14
C ARG A 410 2.62 23.00 -14.37
N TYR A 411 2.95 21.75 -14.70
CA TYR A 411 3.86 21.42 -15.81
C TYR A 411 3.15 20.88 -17.05
N GLN A 412 1.81 20.76 -17.02
CA GLN A 412 0.97 20.34 -18.15
C GLN A 412 1.46 19.04 -18.79
N MET A 413 1.55 17.98 -17.99
CA MET A 413 2.02 16.66 -18.44
C MET A 413 1.39 15.53 -17.63
N PRO A 414 1.44 14.28 -18.13
CA PRO A 414 1.07 13.11 -17.35
C PRO A 414 1.95 12.93 -16.11
N VAL A 415 1.33 12.57 -14.98
CA VAL A 415 2.03 12.21 -13.75
C VAL A 415 1.65 10.79 -13.34
N PHE A 416 2.66 9.94 -13.20
CA PHE A 416 2.54 8.57 -12.71
C PHE A 416 2.84 8.51 -11.23
N HIS A 417 1.85 8.07 -10.46
CA HIS A 417 1.98 7.82 -9.03
C HIS A 417 2.03 6.32 -8.77
N LEU A 418 3.22 5.81 -8.49
CA LEU A 418 3.50 4.40 -8.24
C LEU A 418 3.21 4.04 -6.78
N VAL A 419 2.28 3.12 -6.58
CA VAL A 419 1.96 2.52 -5.29
C VAL A 419 1.99 1.01 -5.49
N ASP A 420 2.82 0.27 -4.78
CA ASP A 420 2.82 -1.18 -4.89
C ASP A 420 1.71 -1.84 -4.03
N LYS A 421 1.28 -3.05 -4.40
CA LYS A 421 0.13 -3.72 -3.76
C LYS A 421 0.33 -3.96 -2.27
N ALA A 422 1.57 -4.12 -1.80
CA ALA A 422 1.85 -4.21 -0.37
C ALA A 422 1.43 -2.91 0.34
N LEU A 423 1.74 -1.74 -0.21
CA LEU A 423 1.26 -0.47 0.35
C LEU A 423 -0.27 -0.31 0.18
N ALA A 424 -0.81 -0.66 -1.00
CA ALA A 424 -2.23 -0.51 -1.32
C ALA A 424 -3.15 -1.20 -0.30
N ASN A 425 -2.87 -2.48 -0.01
CA ASN A 425 -3.72 -3.32 0.83
C ASN A 425 -3.35 -3.32 2.32
N SER A 426 -2.16 -2.80 2.68
CA SER A 426 -1.80 -2.65 4.08
C SER A 426 -2.53 -1.46 4.69
N TYR A 427 -2.72 -1.53 6.01
CA TYR A 427 -3.28 -0.49 6.86
C TYR A 427 -2.18 0.06 7.75
N SER A 428 -2.22 1.34 8.09
CA SER A 428 -1.34 1.85 9.14
C SER A 428 -1.98 2.95 9.97
N THR A 429 -1.45 3.14 11.17
CA THR A 429 -1.72 4.35 11.96
C THR A 429 -0.94 5.52 11.38
N VAL A 430 -1.66 6.44 10.74
CA VAL A 430 -1.10 7.68 10.19
C VAL A 430 -1.34 8.82 11.17
N ILE A 431 -0.27 9.48 11.59
CA ILE A 431 -0.37 10.73 12.37
C ILE A 431 -1.03 11.78 11.48
N TRP A 432 -2.15 12.33 11.94
CA TRP A 432 -2.93 13.31 11.19
C TRP A 432 -2.66 14.72 11.72
N ASP A 433 -1.59 15.30 11.21
CA ASP A 433 -1.10 16.66 11.50
C ASP A 433 -1.14 17.58 10.26
N LEU A 434 -1.79 17.13 9.17
CA LEU A 434 -1.94 17.91 7.93
C LEU A 434 -2.73 19.19 8.19
N ASP A 435 -2.04 20.33 8.14
CA ASP A 435 -2.65 21.65 8.22
C ASP A 435 -3.25 22.03 6.86
N LYS A 436 -4.56 22.33 6.84
CA LYS A 436 -5.25 22.82 5.64
C LYS A 436 -4.54 24.01 4.99
N LYS A 437 -3.90 24.88 5.78
CA LYS A 437 -3.17 26.05 5.26
C LYS A 437 -1.91 25.67 4.48
N SER A 438 -1.33 24.50 4.75
CA SER A 438 -0.16 23.99 4.05
C SER A 438 -0.52 23.32 2.70
N LEU A 439 -1.79 22.91 2.52
CA LEU A 439 -2.28 22.26 1.31
C LEU A 439 -2.74 23.31 0.29
N LYS A 440 -1.80 23.81 -0.52
CA LYS A 440 -2.09 24.78 -1.60
C LYS A 440 -2.30 24.08 -2.94
N ILE A 441 -3.47 24.30 -3.54
CA ILE A 441 -3.78 23.88 -4.91
C ILE A 441 -3.08 24.82 -5.90
N ASP A 442 -2.22 24.26 -6.74
CA ASP A 442 -1.55 24.98 -7.85
C ASP A 442 -2.19 24.60 -9.18
N ARG A 443 -3.01 25.50 -9.74
CA ARG A 443 -3.70 25.29 -11.02
C ARG A 443 -2.81 25.52 -12.25
N GLY A 444 -1.55 25.92 -12.05
CA GLY A 444 -0.65 26.28 -13.13
C GLY A 444 -1.08 27.54 -13.89
N LEU A 445 -0.62 27.66 -15.13
CA LEU A 445 -0.87 28.82 -15.99
C LEU A 445 -2.18 28.67 -16.78
N ILE A 446 -3.29 29.16 -16.22
CA ILE A 446 -4.63 29.12 -16.86
C ILE A 446 -4.99 30.51 -17.41
N VAL A 447 -5.61 30.53 -18.59
CA VAL A 447 -6.21 31.71 -19.22
C VAL A 447 -7.71 31.51 -19.37
N THR A 448 -8.50 32.40 -18.78
CA THR A 448 -9.98 32.39 -18.81
C THR A 448 -10.58 33.63 -19.47
N LYS A 449 -9.74 34.53 -19.99
CA LYS A 449 -10.21 35.67 -20.78
C LYS A 449 -9.98 35.36 -22.24
N ASP A 450 -10.94 35.73 -23.08
CA ASP A 450 -10.77 35.61 -24.52
C ASP A 450 -9.59 36.49 -24.97
N GLU A 451 -8.69 35.91 -25.75
CA GLU A 451 -7.48 36.55 -26.25
C GLU A 451 -7.44 36.43 -27.77
N ASN A 452 -7.39 37.57 -28.47
CA ASN A 452 -7.13 37.57 -29.91
C ASN A 452 -5.78 36.89 -30.17
N ASN A 453 -5.75 35.96 -31.13
CA ASN A 453 -4.55 35.23 -31.54
C ASN A 453 -3.95 34.33 -30.44
N TYR A 454 -4.80 33.70 -29.61
CA TYR A 454 -4.37 32.71 -28.64
C TYR A 454 -3.66 31.52 -29.30
N ARG A 455 -2.61 31.04 -28.62
CA ARG A 455 -1.72 29.96 -29.06
C ARG A 455 -1.58 28.95 -27.93
N ARG A 456 -2.31 27.83 -28.03
CA ARG A 456 -2.33 26.77 -26.99
C ARG A 456 -0.95 26.18 -26.72
N PHE A 457 -0.11 26.12 -27.76
CA PHE A 457 1.23 25.54 -27.73
C PHE A 457 2.31 26.61 -27.88
N ARG A 458 2.04 27.85 -27.43
CA ARG A 458 2.99 28.96 -27.49
C ARG A 458 4.37 28.54 -26.99
N ILE A 459 5.41 28.70 -27.79
CA ILE A 459 6.78 28.37 -27.39
C ILE A 459 7.25 29.41 -26.37
N THR A 460 7.51 28.94 -25.14
CA THR A 460 7.97 29.76 -24.02
C THR A 460 9.36 29.30 -23.58
N LYS A 461 10.06 30.17 -22.85
CA LYS A 461 11.40 29.89 -22.34
C LYS A 461 11.45 28.66 -21.40
N ASP A 462 10.39 28.47 -20.62
CA ASP A 462 10.25 27.40 -19.64
C ASP A 462 9.45 26.19 -20.17
N GLY A 463 9.02 26.24 -21.44
CA GLY A 463 8.24 25.19 -22.09
C GLY A 463 6.74 25.18 -21.74
N VAL A 464 6.28 25.87 -20.70
CA VAL A 464 4.87 25.84 -20.26
C VAL A 464 4.04 26.90 -20.99
N SER A 465 3.12 26.46 -21.86
CA SER A 465 2.18 27.37 -22.54
C SER A 465 1.07 27.86 -21.59
N PRO A 466 0.50 29.05 -21.78
CA PRO A 466 -0.77 29.39 -21.15
C PRO A 466 -1.89 28.45 -21.62
N ARG A 467 -2.66 27.86 -20.69
CA ARG A 467 -3.70 26.85 -20.99
C ARG A 467 -5.11 27.44 -20.90
N SER A 468 -5.90 27.28 -21.96
CA SER A 468 -7.32 27.64 -22.02
C SER A 468 -8.20 26.52 -21.47
N ILE A 469 -9.44 26.84 -21.10
CA ILE A 469 -10.50 25.90 -20.71
C ILE A 469 -11.68 26.08 -21.67
N PRO A 470 -12.16 25.02 -22.34
CA PRO A 470 -13.33 25.09 -23.22
C PRO A 470 -14.53 25.74 -22.54
N GLY A 471 -15.17 26.69 -23.24
CA GLY A 471 -16.35 27.42 -22.75
C GLY A 471 -16.05 28.55 -21.75
N LEU A 472 -14.82 28.65 -21.22
CA LEU A 472 -14.40 29.74 -20.35
C LEU A 472 -13.34 30.63 -21.00
N GLY A 473 -12.39 30.05 -21.73
CA GLY A 473 -11.28 30.74 -22.37
C GLY A 473 -11.34 30.74 -23.91
N PRO A 474 -10.26 31.18 -24.57
CA PRO A 474 -10.19 31.25 -26.03
C PRO A 474 -10.24 29.86 -26.69
N ILE A 475 -10.63 29.84 -27.98
CA ILE A 475 -10.68 28.64 -28.82
C ILE A 475 -9.26 28.08 -29.04
N PHE A 476 -9.14 26.76 -29.08
CA PHE A 476 -7.90 26.06 -29.39
C PHE A 476 -8.16 24.73 -30.11
N TRP A 477 -7.11 24.18 -30.71
CA TRP A 477 -7.12 22.90 -31.41
C TRP A 477 -6.16 21.93 -30.72
N LEU A 478 -6.48 20.65 -30.78
CA LEU A 478 -5.67 19.55 -30.28
C LEU A 478 -5.58 18.50 -31.38
N THR A 479 -4.42 17.86 -31.51
CA THR A 479 -4.19 16.79 -32.50
C THR A 479 -3.13 15.81 -32.01
N GLY A 480 -3.19 14.56 -32.46
CA GLY A 480 -2.14 13.56 -32.19
C GLY A 480 -0.89 13.77 -33.05
N ASP A 481 -1.03 14.42 -34.21
CA ASP A 481 0.08 14.81 -35.07
C ASP A 481 0.95 15.90 -34.42
N GLU A 482 2.15 16.10 -34.96
CA GLU A 482 2.91 17.30 -34.61
C GLU A 482 2.15 18.56 -35.03
N HIS A 483 2.29 19.62 -34.25
CA HIS A 483 1.50 20.83 -34.40
C HIS A 483 2.29 22.12 -34.23
N ASP A 484 1.76 23.18 -34.84
CA ASP A 484 2.22 24.54 -34.62
C ASP A 484 1.74 25.11 -33.27
N GLU A 485 2.06 26.37 -32.97
CA GLU A 485 1.67 27.02 -31.71
C GLU A 485 0.14 27.13 -31.51
N TYR A 486 -0.67 27.01 -32.57
CA TYR A 486 -2.13 27.06 -32.52
C TYR A 486 -2.76 25.69 -32.29
N GLY A 487 -2.06 24.62 -32.65
CA GLY A 487 -2.54 23.24 -32.58
C GLY A 487 -2.92 22.65 -33.95
N HIS A 488 -2.54 23.29 -35.05
CA HIS A 488 -2.76 22.75 -36.39
C HIS A 488 -1.60 21.85 -36.82
N ILE A 489 -1.92 20.82 -37.60
CA ILE A 489 -0.96 19.82 -38.09
C ILE A 489 0.18 20.51 -38.86
N THR A 490 1.42 20.12 -38.55
CA THR A 490 2.62 20.58 -39.26
C THR A 490 3.63 19.45 -39.40
N GLU A 491 4.29 19.39 -40.55
CA GLU A 491 5.44 18.51 -40.81
C GLU A 491 6.74 19.32 -41.00
N ASP A 492 6.70 20.63 -40.74
CA ASP A 492 7.86 21.50 -40.91
C ASP A 492 8.98 21.14 -39.92
N PRO A 493 10.22 20.89 -40.38
CA PRO A 493 11.30 20.40 -39.51
C PRO A 493 11.75 21.43 -38.46
N VAL A 494 11.63 22.73 -38.72
CA VAL A 494 12.00 23.77 -37.75
C VAL A 494 10.98 23.79 -36.62
N THR A 495 9.70 23.88 -36.97
CA THR A 495 8.58 23.84 -36.01
C THR A 495 8.60 22.55 -35.19
N ARG A 496 8.82 21.40 -35.84
CA ARG A 496 8.97 20.10 -35.16
C ARG A 496 10.08 20.15 -34.10
N THR A 497 11.25 20.67 -34.45
CA THR A 497 12.39 20.74 -33.53
C THR A 497 12.07 21.61 -32.32
N GLU A 498 11.55 22.82 -32.56
CA GLU A 498 11.24 23.77 -31.49
C GLU A 498 10.10 23.28 -30.57
N MET A 499 9.04 22.71 -31.15
CA MET A 499 7.89 22.21 -30.39
C MET A 499 8.25 20.98 -29.56
N TYR A 500 9.08 20.09 -30.11
CA TYR A 500 9.57 18.92 -29.38
C TYR A 500 10.47 19.32 -28.21
N GLU A 501 11.43 20.23 -28.44
CA GLU A 501 12.27 20.78 -27.37
C GLU A 501 11.44 21.47 -26.29
N LYS A 502 10.45 22.27 -26.68
CA LYS A 502 9.53 22.96 -25.76
C LYS A 502 8.87 21.97 -24.80
N ARG A 503 8.32 20.85 -25.32
CA ARG A 503 7.69 19.82 -24.47
C ARG A 503 8.71 19.25 -23.47
N MET A 504 9.92 18.92 -23.94
CA MET A 504 10.95 18.31 -23.08
C MET A 504 11.52 19.27 -22.03
N LYS A 505 11.66 20.58 -22.33
CA LYS A 505 12.12 21.62 -21.38
C LYS A 505 11.28 21.70 -20.11
N LYS A 506 10.02 21.26 -20.14
CA LYS A 506 9.16 21.21 -18.95
C LYS A 506 9.70 20.25 -17.88
N LEU A 507 10.43 19.19 -18.25
CA LEU A 507 11.11 18.32 -17.28
C LEU A 507 12.26 19.03 -16.57
N GLU A 508 12.99 19.91 -17.26
CA GLU A 508 14.06 20.73 -16.66
C GLU A 508 13.47 21.71 -15.64
N LEU A 509 12.33 22.33 -15.97
CA LEU A 509 11.60 23.17 -15.04
C LEU A 509 11.14 22.39 -13.81
N ALA A 510 10.52 21.22 -14.01
CA ALA A 510 10.10 20.35 -12.92
C ALA A 510 11.29 19.91 -12.05
N ASP A 511 12.44 19.59 -12.65
CA ASP A 511 13.65 19.24 -11.90
C ASP A 511 14.17 20.41 -11.07
N LYS A 512 14.07 21.64 -11.57
CA LYS A 512 14.50 22.81 -10.80
C LYS A 512 13.56 23.14 -9.63
N GLU A 513 12.25 23.01 -9.84
CA GLU A 513 11.24 23.52 -8.91
C GLU A 513 10.74 22.51 -7.90
N ILE A 514 10.75 21.21 -8.22
CA ILE A 514 10.34 20.17 -7.29
C ILE A 514 11.38 20.04 -6.16
N PRO A 515 10.96 20.14 -4.89
CA PRO A 515 11.87 20.02 -3.74
C PRO A 515 12.60 18.68 -3.69
N LEU A 516 13.83 18.69 -3.17
CA LEU A 516 14.66 17.50 -3.12
C LEU A 516 14.03 16.38 -2.26
N GLU A 517 13.38 16.74 -1.15
CA GLU A 517 12.71 15.81 -0.24
C GLU A 517 11.53 15.06 -0.87
N ASP A 518 11.02 15.55 -1.99
CA ASP A 518 10.00 14.90 -2.82
C ASP A 518 10.59 14.02 -3.91
N LYS A 519 11.91 14.10 -4.13
CA LYS A 519 12.64 13.26 -5.07
C LYS A 519 13.40 12.12 -4.40
N ALA A 520 14.03 12.40 -3.26
CA ALA A 520 14.75 11.42 -2.47
C ALA A 520 14.88 11.86 -1.01
N ARG A 521 14.98 10.90 -0.09
CA ARG A 521 15.20 11.15 1.34
C ARG A 521 16.32 10.27 1.86
N LEU A 522 17.19 10.85 2.68
CA LEU A 522 18.24 10.11 3.38
C LEU A 522 17.87 10.00 4.86
N TYR A 523 17.82 8.78 5.36
CA TYR A 523 17.60 8.45 6.76
C TYR A 523 18.91 7.95 7.38
N GLY A 524 19.23 8.39 8.60
CA GLY A 524 20.50 8.06 9.25
C GLY A 524 21.64 9.02 8.89
N PRO A 525 22.87 8.75 9.38
CA PRO A 525 24.02 9.65 9.20
C PRO A 525 24.51 9.66 7.74
N GLU A 526 24.94 10.81 7.23
CA GLU A 526 25.44 10.88 5.84
C GLU A 526 26.76 10.10 5.65
N ASP A 527 27.56 9.95 6.70
CA ASP A 527 28.88 9.31 6.68
C ASP A 527 28.83 7.84 7.12
N ALA A 528 27.78 7.12 6.71
CA ALA A 528 27.58 5.71 7.01
C ALA A 528 28.56 4.77 6.28
N ASP A 529 28.87 3.63 6.90
CA ASP A 529 29.70 2.56 6.31
C ASP A 529 28.89 1.70 5.33
N VAL A 530 27.55 1.69 5.52
CA VAL A 530 26.59 0.98 4.66
C VAL A 530 25.45 1.93 4.28
N THR A 531 25.17 2.04 2.98
CA THR A 531 23.97 2.68 2.46
C THR A 531 23.04 1.64 1.86
N ILE A 532 21.87 1.50 2.46
CA ILE A 532 20.76 0.76 1.86
C ILE A 532 20.04 1.69 0.90
N VAL A 533 19.69 1.20 -0.29
CA VAL A 533 18.91 1.93 -1.29
C VAL A 533 17.62 1.16 -1.54
N GLY A 534 16.51 1.88 -1.65
CA GLY A 534 15.21 1.28 -1.87
C GLY A 534 14.14 2.33 -2.17
N TRP A 535 12.96 1.86 -2.53
CA TRP A 535 11.82 2.68 -2.92
C TRP A 535 10.50 1.94 -2.67
N GLY A 536 9.38 2.66 -2.76
CA GLY A 536 8.05 2.09 -2.50
C GLY A 536 7.93 1.46 -1.11
N SER A 537 7.12 0.42 -0.97
CA SER A 537 6.82 -0.22 0.34
C SER A 537 8.02 -0.80 1.09
N THR A 538 9.18 -0.95 0.44
CA THR A 538 10.40 -1.41 1.13
C THR A 538 10.87 -0.45 2.21
N LYS A 539 10.51 0.85 2.13
CA LYS A 539 10.87 1.91 3.08
C LYS A 539 10.73 1.47 4.52
N GLY A 540 9.56 0.97 4.88
CA GLY A 540 9.23 0.66 6.27
C GLY A 540 10.08 -0.47 6.85
N ALA A 541 10.28 -1.54 6.07
CA ALA A 541 11.12 -2.66 6.45
C ALA A 541 12.59 -2.25 6.61
N ILE A 542 13.09 -1.41 5.69
CA ILE A 542 14.48 -0.94 5.70
C ILE A 542 14.74 -0.01 6.89
N ILE A 543 13.86 0.95 7.17
CA ILE A 543 14.03 1.88 8.31
C ILE A 543 14.08 1.10 9.63
N ASP A 544 13.16 0.16 9.83
CA ASP A 544 13.11 -0.63 11.05
C ASP A 544 14.34 -1.54 11.19
N ALA A 545 14.81 -2.18 10.10
CA ALA A 545 16.03 -3.00 10.11
C ALA A 545 17.28 -2.15 10.37
N MET A 546 17.38 -0.97 9.74
CA MET A 546 18.45 0.01 9.97
C MET A 546 18.51 0.44 11.44
N ASN A 547 17.37 0.66 12.09
CA ASN A 547 17.31 1.00 13.52
C ASN A 547 17.85 -0.14 14.40
N VAL A 548 17.51 -1.40 14.09
CA VAL A 548 18.06 -2.57 14.80
C VAL A 548 19.58 -2.65 14.61
N LEU A 549 20.07 -2.53 13.38
CA LEU A 549 21.51 -2.54 13.07
C LEU A 549 22.26 -1.40 13.77
N SER A 550 21.66 -0.20 13.81
CA SER A 550 22.25 0.97 14.48
C SER A 550 22.38 0.75 15.99
N ASN A 551 21.39 0.12 16.61
CA ASN A 551 21.44 -0.25 18.03
C ASN A 551 22.50 -1.32 18.34
N GLU A 552 22.88 -2.14 17.36
CA GLU A 552 24.01 -3.08 17.44
C GLU A 552 25.38 -2.41 17.16
N GLY A 553 25.40 -1.12 16.85
CA GLY A 553 26.63 -0.34 16.60
C GLY A 553 27.07 -0.26 15.15
N TYR A 554 26.27 -0.75 14.19
CA TYR A 554 26.56 -0.57 12.77
C TYR A 554 26.18 0.85 12.32
N LYS A 555 27.05 1.49 11.54
CA LYS A 555 26.78 2.82 10.97
C LYS A 555 26.09 2.66 9.61
N VAL A 556 24.77 2.62 9.62
CA VAL A 556 23.93 2.37 8.43
C VAL A 556 23.06 3.59 8.13
N ASN A 557 22.89 3.93 6.86
CA ASN A 557 21.89 4.88 6.40
C ASN A 557 21.01 4.27 5.29
N PHE A 558 19.89 4.93 5.01
CA PHE A 558 18.94 4.50 3.98
C PHE A 558 18.62 5.66 3.04
N LEU A 559 18.91 5.48 1.76
CA LEU A 559 18.52 6.38 0.68
C LEU A 559 17.20 5.87 0.06
N GLN A 560 16.11 6.53 0.39
CA GLN A 560 14.82 6.33 -0.26
C GLN A 560 14.75 7.12 -1.56
N LEU A 561 14.54 6.44 -2.69
CA LEU A 561 14.14 7.10 -3.93
C LEU A 561 12.62 7.30 -3.96
N ARG A 562 12.18 8.53 -4.27
CA ARG A 562 10.76 8.91 -4.34
C ARG A 562 10.33 9.38 -5.73
N MET A 563 11.25 9.90 -6.54
CA MET A 563 10.99 10.34 -7.91
C MET A 563 12.04 9.77 -8.87
N PHE A 564 11.56 9.15 -9.94
CA PHE A 564 12.40 8.59 -10.99
C PHE A 564 12.47 9.47 -12.23
N ILE A 565 11.47 10.32 -12.44
CA ILE A 565 11.49 11.37 -13.47
C ILE A 565 10.84 12.64 -12.90
N PRO A 566 11.56 13.78 -12.84
CA PRO A 566 13.00 13.92 -13.02
C PRO A 566 13.83 13.27 -11.90
N PHE A 567 14.94 12.62 -12.26
CA PHE A 567 15.80 11.90 -11.31
C PHE A 567 16.80 12.83 -10.58
N PRO A 568 16.94 12.76 -9.24
CA PRO A 568 17.80 13.65 -8.46
C PRO A 568 19.30 13.26 -8.53
N THR A 569 19.87 13.31 -9.74
CA THR A 569 21.21 12.78 -10.08
C THR A 569 22.33 13.26 -9.16
N GLU A 570 22.45 14.57 -8.95
CA GLU A 570 23.55 15.14 -8.15
C GLU A 570 23.46 14.76 -6.68
N PHE A 571 22.26 14.68 -6.12
CA PHE A 571 22.05 14.25 -4.75
C PHE A 571 22.43 12.77 -4.57
N VAL A 572 21.93 11.90 -5.46
CA VAL A 572 22.23 10.46 -5.42
C VAL A 572 23.73 10.22 -5.59
N ARG A 573 24.40 10.91 -6.52
CA ARG A 573 25.86 10.82 -6.70
C ARG A 573 26.62 11.24 -5.44
N ARG A 574 26.18 12.30 -4.75
CA ARG A 574 26.78 12.78 -3.49
C ARG A 574 26.62 11.78 -2.34
N VAL A 575 25.46 11.13 -2.24
CA VAL A 575 25.17 10.15 -1.18
C VAL A 575 25.93 8.84 -1.45
N LEU A 576 25.87 8.32 -2.67
CA LEU A 576 26.42 7.00 -3.03
C LEU A 576 27.91 7.04 -3.42
N GLY A 577 28.47 8.20 -3.72
CA GLY A 577 29.85 8.34 -4.20
C GLY A 577 30.92 8.40 -3.11
N ARG A 578 30.65 8.00 -1.86
CA ARG A 578 31.59 8.16 -0.73
C ARG A 578 32.49 6.93 -0.49
N GLY A 579 32.28 5.85 -1.24
CA GLY A 579 33.07 4.61 -1.13
C GLY A 579 32.57 3.62 -0.07
N GLN A 580 31.37 3.85 0.47
CA GLN A 580 30.70 2.93 1.40
C GLN A 580 30.16 1.69 0.68
N LEU A 581 29.76 0.68 1.45
CA LEU A 581 29.02 -0.48 0.93
C LEU A 581 27.61 -0.03 0.52
N ILE A 582 27.18 -0.33 -0.71
CA ILE A 582 25.83 -0.01 -1.18
C ILE A 582 25.05 -1.30 -1.40
N ILE A 583 23.86 -1.38 -0.81
CA ILE A 583 22.96 -2.54 -0.91
C ILE A 583 21.62 -2.06 -1.46
N ASP A 584 21.20 -2.61 -2.59
CA ASP A 584 19.87 -2.38 -3.16
C ASP A 584 18.85 -3.37 -2.57
N VAL A 585 17.65 -2.89 -2.23
CA VAL A 585 16.55 -3.71 -1.71
C VAL A 585 15.27 -3.43 -2.50
N GLU A 586 14.83 -4.39 -3.30
CA GLU A 586 13.69 -4.23 -4.23
C GLU A 586 12.80 -5.47 -4.31
N SER A 587 11.50 -5.26 -4.56
CA SER A 587 10.53 -6.33 -4.83
C SER A 587 10.43 -6.65 -6.33
N ASN A 588 11.56 -6.78 -7.02
CA ASN A 588 11.67 -7.20 -8.42
C ASN A 588 12.99 -7.93 -8.66
N TYR A 589 13.08 -8.68 -9.76
CA TYR A 589 14.24 -9.52 -10.07
C TYR A 589 15.47 -8.72 -10.55
N GLU A 590 15.24 -7.65 -11.32
CA GLU A 590 16.30 -6.98 -12.08
C GLU A 590 17.00 -5.86 -11.30
N SER A 591 16.53 -5.54 -10.09
CA SER A 591 16.90 -4.30 -9.37
C SER A 591 16.78 -3.09 -10.29
N GLN A 592 15.54 -2.83 -10.72
CA GLN A 592 15.26 -1.79 -11.72
C GLN A 592 15.71 -0.40 -11.25
N ALA A 593 15.56 -0.06 -9.97
CA ALA A 593 16.03 1.21 -9.43
C ALA A 593 17.56 1.29 -9.38
N ALA A 594 18.26 0.21 -8.99
CA ALA A 594 19.72 0.16 -9.07
C ALA A 594 20.21 0.39 -10.52
N SER A 595 19.52 -0.18 -11.50
CA SER A 595 19.81 0.03 -12.92
C SER A 595 19.60 1.50 -13.34
N VAL A 596 18.57 2.18 -12.81
CA VAL A 596 18.33 3.62 -13.07
C VAL A 596 19.43 4.46 -12.42
N ILE A 597 19.86 4.14 -11.20
CA ILE A 597 20.99 4.81 -10.54
C ILE A 597 22.23 4.72 -11.41
N ARG A 598 22.55 3.54 -11.93
CA ARG A 598 23.69 3.34 -12.83
C ARG A 598 23.59 4.21 -14.08
N GLU A 599 22.43 4.21 -14.74
CA GLU A 599 22.17 5.02 -15.93
C GLU A 599 22.39 6.51 -15.67
N ARG A 600 21.89 7.03 -14.53
CA ARG A 600 21.89 8.46 -14.25
C ARG A 600 23.19 8.97 -13.64
N THR A 601 23.86 8.14 -12.83
CA THR A 601 25.00 8.57 -12.01
C THR A 601 26.34 7.96 -12.41
N GLY A 602 26.32 6.82 -13.13
CA GLY A 602 27.48 5.98 -13.39
C GLY A 602 27.86 5.03 -12.23
N ILE A 603 27.16 5.09 -11.09
CA ILE A 603 27.45 4.27 -9.92
C ILE A 603 26.80 2.89 -10.07
N GLU A 604 27.61 1.84 -9.95
CA GLU A 604 27.15 0.44 -9.93
C GLU A 604 26.88 0.00 -8.49
N ILE A 605 25.71 -0.60 -8.25
CA ILE A 605 25.37 -1.27 -6.99
C ILE A 605 25.54 -2.77 -7.20
N ARG A 606 26.51 -3.37 -6.51
CA ARG A 606 26.84 -4.80 -6.67
C ARG A 606 26.01 -5.71 -5.80
N HIS A 607 25.65 -5.26 -4.60
CA HIS A 607 24.91 -6.07 -3.64
C HIS A 607 23.41 -5.82 -3.79
N ARG A 608 22.65 -6.86 -4.11
CA ARG A 608 21.23 -6.79 -4.39
C ARG A 608 20.46 -7.77 -3.50
N VAL A 609 19.43 -7.27 -2.84
CA VAL A 609 18.51 -8.04 -2.03
C VAL A 609 17.14 -7.94 -2.69
N VAL A 610 16.75 -9.01 -3.37
CA VAL A 610 15.56 -9.02 -4.23
C VAL A 610 14.50 -9.96 -3.70
N LYS A 611 13.22 -9.61 -3.90
CA LYS A 611 12.09 -10.48 -3.58
C LYS A 611 11.07 -10.52 -4.71
N VAL A 612 10.79 -11.72 -5.22
CA VAL A 612 9.87 -11.93 -6.35
C VAL A 612 8.72 -12.88 -6.03
N THR A 613 8.59 -13.30 -4.78
CA THR A 613 7.57 -14.26 -4.34
C THR A 613 6.15 -13.69 -4.31
N GLY A 614 6.00 -12.37 -4.48
CA GLY A 614 4.71 -11.68 -4.37
C GLY A 614 4.31 -11.30 -2.94
N ARG A 615 5.15 -11.62 -1.95
CA ARG A 615 4.98 -11.23 -0.54
C ARG A 615 5.71 -9.92 -0.25
N PRO A 616 5.28 -9.14 0.76
CA PRO A 616 6.07 -7.99 1.22
C PRO A 616 7.45 -8.44 1.73
N ILE A 617 8.43 -7.56 1.68
CA ILE A 617 9.73 -7.75 2.33
C ILE A 617 9.57 -7.48 3.83
N PHE A 618 10.01 -8.42 4.66
CA PHE A 618 9.93 -8.28 6.12
C PHE A 618 11.19 -7.60 6.70
N VAL A 619 11.06 -6.99 7.88
CA VAL A 619 12.16 -6.30 8.59
C VAL A 619 13.34 -7.23 8.82
N ASP A 620 13.06 -8.43 9.33
CA ASP A 620 14.03 -9.49 9.60
C ASP A 620 14.73 -10.00 8.33
N GLU A 621 14.04 -10.05 7.18
CA GLU A 621 14.69 -10.38 5.91
C GLU A 621 15.75 -9.36 5.53
N VAL A 622 15.44 -8.06 5.67
CA VAL A 622 16.41 -6.99 5.39
C VAL A 622 17.58 -7.07 6.37
N TYR A 623 17.29 -7.21 7.67
CA TYR A 623 18.31 -7.34 8.70
C TYR A 623 19.28 -8.50 8.42
N GLU A 624 18.75 -9.71 8.20
CA GLU A 624 19.58 -10.89 7.96
C GLU A 624 20.35 -10.78 6.64
N ALA A 625 19.74 -10.23 5.59
CA ALA A 625 20.43 -10.02 4.31
C ALA A 625 21.61 -9.05 4.46
N VAL A 626 21.43 -7.92 5.14
CA VAL A 626 22.52 -6.95 5.38
C VAL A 626 23.64 -7.59 6.21
N LYS A 627 23.31 -8.32 7.28
CA LYS A 627 24.30 -9.02 8.10
C LYS A 627 25.07 -10.07 7.30
N LYS A 628 24.38 -10.81 6.42
CA LYS A 628 25.00 -11.80 5.55
C LYS A 628 25.95 -11.15 4.55
N ILE A 629 25.56 -10.06 3.90
CA ILE A 629 26.43 -9.31 2.99
C ILE A 629 27.66 -8.77 3.72
N LEU A 630 27.49 -8.20 4.91
CA LEU A 630 28.60 -7.69 5.72
C LEU A 630 29.61 -8.77 6.12
N LYS A 631 29.14 -10.01 6.29
CA LYS A 631 29.95 -11.14 6.73
C LYS A 631 30.61 -11.88 5.57
N ASP A 632 29.81 -12.22 4.55
CA ASP A 632 30.15 -13.17 3.50
C ASP A 632 30.43 -12.48 2.15
N GLY A 633 30.01 -11.22 1.97
CA GLY A 633 30.23 -10.45 0.75
C GLY A 633 29.31 -10.81 -0.40
N ASP A 634 28.19 -11.51 -0.14
CA ASP A 634 27.24 -11.95 -1.16
C ASP A 634 26.77 -10.80 -2.06
N GLU A 635 26.88 -10.98 -3.38
CA GLU A 635 26.40 -9.99 -4.36
C GLU A 635 24.89 -10.05 -4.57
N GLU A 636 24.26 -11.21 -4.35
CA GLU A 636 22.83 -11.38 -4.55
C GLU A 636 22.20 -12.26 -3.47
N ILE A 637 21.11 -11.76 -2.87
CA ILE A 637 20.28 -12.50 -1.92
C ILE A 637 18.84 -12.45 -2.40
N VAL A 638 18.27 -13.64 -2.66
CA VAL A 638 16.84 -13.79 -2.98
C VAL A 638 16.07 -14.11 -1.72
N LEU A 639 15.16 -13.20 -1.35
CA LEU A 639 14.30 -13.32 -0.19
C LEU A 639 13.11 -14.24 -0.47
N MET A 640 12.74 -15.06 0.52
CA MET A 640 11.78 -16.15 0.33
C MET A 640 10.69 -16.22 1.41
N LYS A 641 10.70 -15.39 2.46
CA LYS A 641 9.71 -15.54 3.55
C LYS A 641 8.29 -15.26 3.09
N GLY A 642 7.37 -15.99 3.72
CA GLY A 642 5.96 -16.08 3.38
C GLY A 642 5.58 -17.55 3.20
N PRO A 643 4.39 -17.96 3.66
CA PRO A 643 3.96 -19.36 3.64
C PRO A 643 3.78 -19.93 2.22
#